data_AF-A0AAQ3TGV3-F1
#
_entry.id   AF-A0AAQ3TGV3-F1
#
_cell.length_a   1.000
_cell.length_b   1.000
_cell.length_c   1.000
_cell.angle_alpha   90.00
_cell.angle_beta   90.00
_cell.angle_gamma   90.00
#
_symmetry.space_group_name_H-M   'P 1'
#
loop_
_entity.id
_entity.type
_entity.pdbx_description
1 polymer ?
#
loop_
_entity_poly.entity_id
_entity_poly.type
_entity_poly.pdbx_seq_one_letter_code
_entity_poly.pdbx_strand_id
1 'polypeptide(L)'
;MDAGHASTSLAMTAAVEPSPPQKSPTTKSRKPANPPKRFVHTPIPPSILSDPTLAAAATSLLPPNYNFELPKTAHRIRSAAARRVALQLPEGLLLFSLPLSHLLAPYLDPDTANDVLVLADATYGACCLADRPAKALAADLLVHYGHSCLVPVTSSLLPVLYVFVEIRVDAARLAAAVRTAFPDPDAAPRLAIAGTVQFISAVHAARQMLTKEGYRDILVPQAKPLSAGEILGCTAPTLRGSEEVGAVVFVADGRFHLEAFMIANPGVKAYRFDPFLGVLVLEEYDHVGMKQARKAAVLAARKAKNWGVILGTLGRQGSVKVLDRVVEHLEEKELEHMVVLMSELSPARMELFGDSVDAWVQIACPRLSIDWGEGFKKPVLTTFEFDVALGYVPGWWEKGGRECGGEPGSGCCSGSGTCGDCNCRSGDFGGDYPMDYYSQDGGDWNSCYMKKKPSTGERKPWVRTAAEVLGVTKGSKGATKDTWWWNEDVQQALKEKKECYKRVFHDRSTDNMERYKVAKKIAKRAVSEAKGRAYDDLYQRLSTKEGEKDIYRMARFRERKTRDLNQVKCIKDARDQLLMKEEDIKLRWREYFDNLFNGESESTSIQLDDSFDDANRHFVRRIQETEVREAIKRMKGGKAVGPDAIPIEVWRCLGDIAIIWLTKLFNQILRSNKMPEEWRRSTLVPIYKNKGDIQSCTNYRGIKLMSHTMKLWERVLEHRLRSLTCISMNQFGFMPGRSTIEAIFLLRQVMERYREQKKDLHMVFIDLEKAYDKIPRNVMWWALEKHKVPTKYVTLIKDMYNKVVTSVRTTDGDTSDFPINIRLHQGSALSPYLFALVMDEVTRDIQGDIEVVYLFCDDAVLVDESQAGVNRKLELWRRTLESKGFRISRIKLNI
;
A
#
# COMPACT_ATOMS: atom_id res chain seq x y z
N MET A 1 -57.24 38.20 -25.57
CA MET A 1 -56.23 38.57 -24.56
C MET A 1 -56.26 37.47 -23.51
N ASP A 2 -55.16 36.73 -23.47
CA ASP A 2 -54.61 35.74 -22.52
C ASP A 2 -55.56 34.63 -21.98
N ALA A 3 -55.44 33.36 -22.39
CA ALA A 3 -54.36 32.37 -22.18
C ALA A 3 -54.15 32.04 -20.67
N GLY A 4 -54.33 30.84 -20.13
CA GLY A 4 -54.46 29.50 -20.70
C GLY A 4 -53.37 28.60 -20.09
N HIS A 5 -53.66 27.88 -19.00
CA HIS A 5 -52.86 26.74 -18.55
C HIS A 5 -53.75 25.52 -18.38
N ALA A 6 -53.58 24.56 -19.29
CA ALA A 6 -54.22 23.26 -19.28
C ALA A 6 -53.17 22.14 -19.40
N SER A 7 -53.63 21.01 -18.91
CA SER A 7 -52.94 19.78 -18.55
C SER A 7 -52.43 18.92 -19.72
N THR A 8 -51.43 18.10 -19.39
CA THR A 8 -51.16 16.71 -19.85
C THR A 8 -50.65 16.38 -21.27
N SER A 9 -49.58 15.57 -21.25
CA SER A 9 -49.26 14.43 -22.13
C SER A 9 -48.93 14.70 -23.60
N LEU A 10 -47.68 14.42 -24.01
CA LEU A 10 -47.43 13.73 -25.27
C LEU A 10 -46.03 13.10 -25.36
N ALA A 11 -46.01 11.85 -25.82
CA ALA A 11 -44.86 11.11 -26.28
C ALA A 11 -44.24 11.77 -27.52
N MET A 12 -42.91 11.69 -27.66
CA MET A 12 -42.25 11.94 -28.95
C MET A 12 -41.29 10.80 -29.30
N THR A 13 -41.73 10.02 -30.27
CA THR A 13 -40.97 9.24 -31.24
C THR A 13 -40.03 10.14 -32.03
N ALA A 14 -38.74 9.79 -32.11
CA ALA A 14 -37.81 10.37 -33.08
C ALA A 14 -37.65 9.41 -34.26
N ALA A 15 -38.02 9.87 -35.45
CA ALA A 15 -37.83 9.19 -36.72
C ALA A 15 -36.35 9.18 -37.13
N VAL A 16 -35.85 8.03 -37.57
CA VAL A 16 -34.54 7.86 -38.21
C VAL A 16 -34.80 7.76 -39.71
N GLU A 17 -34.26 8.69 -40.50
CA GLU A 17 -34.28 8.62 -41.96
C GLU A 17 -33.38 7.48 -42.47
N PRO A 18 -33.79 6.75 -43.53
CA PRO A 18 -32.98 5.67 -44.09
C PRO A 18 -31.86 6.20 -44.99
N SER A 19 -30.63 5.85 -44.66
CA SER A 19 -29.44 6.07 -45.49
C SER A 19 -29.53 5.28 -46.81
N PRO A 20 -28.99 5.79 -47.94
CA PRO A 20 -29.04 5.11 -49.23
C PRO A 20 -28.21 3.81 -49.24
N PRO A 21 -28.57 2.81 -50.07
CA PRO A 21 -27.97 1.49 -50.04
C PRO A 21 -26.51 1.53 -50.52
N GLN A 22 -25.57 1.29 -49.59
CA GLN A 22 -24.18 1.02 -49.95
C GLN A 22 -24.06 -0.36 -50.59
N LYS A 23 -23.50 -0.38 -51.80
CA LYS A 23 -23.20 -1.59 -52.58
C LYS A 23 -22.34 -2.56 -51.75
N SER A 24 -22.78 -3.80 -51.67
CA SER A 24 -22.07 -4.92 -51.07
C SER A 24 -20.67 -5.10 -51.69
N PRO A 25 -19.58 -5.08 -50.90
CA PRO A 25 -18.28 -5.45 -51.41
C PRO A 25 -18.22 -6.98 -51.56
N THR A 26 -17.90 -7.41 -52.77
CA THR A 26 -17.66 -8.79 -53.16
C THR A 26 -16.62 -9.44 -52.24
N THR A 27 -17.00 -10.59 -51.66
CA THR A 27 -16.15 -11.45 -50.83
C THR A 27 -15.02 -12.04 -51.67
N LYS A 28 -13.87 -11.35 -51.73
CA LYS A 28 -12.59 -12.01 -52.02
C LYS A 28 -12.08 -12.63 -50.71
N SER A 29 -11.95 -13.97 -50.68
CA SER A 29 -11.37 -14.68 -49.53
C SER A 29 -9.97 -14.13 -49.27
N ARG A 30 -9.82 -13.41 -48.17
CA ARG A 30 -8.54 -12.84 -47.75
C ARG A 30 -7.68 -14.00 -47.25
N LYS A 31 -6.57 -14.29 -47.93
CA LYS A 31 -5.57 -15.28 -47.46
C LYS A 31 -5.18 -14.98 -46.01
N PRO A 32 -4.98 -15.99 -45.15
CA PRO A 32 -4.53 -15.77 -43.78
C PRO A 32 -3.22 -14.97 -43.79
N ALA A 33 -3.14 -13.95 -42.93
CA ALA A 33 -1.95 -13.12 -42.80
C ALA A 33 -0.74 -14.00 -42.40
N ASN A 34 0.40 -13.79 -43.05
CA ASN A 34 1.63 -14.49 -42.68
C ASN A 34 1.99 -14.18 -41.22
N PRO A 35 2.46 -15.18 -40.43
CA PRO A 35 2.92 -14.94 -39.07
C PRO A 35 4.05 -13.90 -39.04
N PRO A 36 4.21 -13.13 -37.95
CA PRO A 36 5.28 -12.15 -37.84
C PRO A 36 6.63 -12.82 -38.09
N LYS A 37 7.43 -12.28 -39.02
CA LYS A 37 8.74 -12.85 -39.40
C LYS A 37 9.63 -12.93 -38.16
N ARG A 38 10.18 -14.12 -37.90
CA ARG A 38 11.19 -14.33 -36.86
C ARG A 38 12.41 -13.47 -37.22
N PHE A 39 12.86 -12.66 -36.27
CA PHE A 39 13.92 -11.72 -36.53
C PHE A 39 15.27 -12.41 -36.73
N VAL A 40 16.06 -11.94 -37.70
CA VAL A 40 17.43 -12.40 -37.92
C VAL A 40 18.33 -11.79 -36.84
N HIS A 41 19.19 -12.61 -36.23
CA HIS A 41 20.16 -12.17 -35.22
C HIS A 41 21.31 -11.42 -35.90
N THR A 42 21.11 -10.14 -36.19
CA THR A 42 22.16 -9.26 -36.70
C THR A 42 22.92 -8.65 -35.52
N PRO A 43 24.26 -8.64 -35.52
CA PRO A 43 25.03 -7.95 -34.48
C PRO A 43 24.73 -6.45 -34.48
N ILE A 44 24.71 -5.83 -33.29
CA ILE A 44 24.49 -4.39 -33.15
C ILE A 44 25.67 -3.64 -33.81
N PRO A 45 25.42 -2.75 -34.78
CA PRO A 45 26.47 -1.99 -35.44
C PRO A 45 27.28 -1.14 -34.45
N PRO A 46 28.60 -0.99 -34.65
CA PRO A 46 29.44 -0.12 -33.82
C PRO A 46 28.94 1.33 -33.75
N SER A 47 28.29 1.81 -34.82
CA SER A 47 27.70 3.15 -34.88
C SER A 47 26.55 3.38 -33.88
N ILE A 48 25.92 2.32 -33.37
CA ILE A 48 24.88 2.40 -32.33
C ILE A 48 25.45 2.00 -30.97
N LEU A 49 26.30 0.97 -30.94
CA LEU A 49 26.90 0.47 -29.70
C LEU A 49 27.80 1.51 -29.03
N SER A 50 28.54 2.26 -29.84
CA SER A 50 29.50 3.28 -29.39
C SER A 50 29.01 4.70 -29.65
N ASP A 51 27.69 4.91 -29.79
CA ASP A 51 27.10 6.25 -29.96
C ASP A 51 27.33 7.07 -28.66
N PRO A 52 28.24 8.05 -28.66
CA PRO A 52 28.57 8.80 -27.45
C PRO A 52 27.42 9.70 -27.02
N THR A 53 26.57 10.11 -27.96
CA THR A 53 25.40 10.97 -27.71
C THR A 53 24.34 10.18 -26.97
N LEU A 54 24.03 8.95 -27.44
CA LEU A 54 23.11 8.05 -26.76
C LEU A 54 23.63 7.67 -25.38
N ALA A 55 24.92 7.32 -25.27
CA ALA A 55 25.53 6.93 -24.00
C ALA A 55 25.53 8.07 -22.97
N ALA A 56 25.88 9.30 -23.38
CA ALA A 56 25.87 10.47 -22.51
C ALA A 56 24.45 10.85 -22.08
N ALA A 57 23.51 10.89 -23.03
CA ALA A 57 22.11 11.21 -22.74
C ALA A 57 21.44 10.14 -21.86
N ALA A 58 21.72 8.85 -22.09
CA ALA A 58 21.25 7.77 -21.24
C ALA A 58 21.81 7.88 -19.81
N THR A 59 23.10 8.20 -19.66
CA THR A 59 23.73 8.38 -18.34
C THR A 59 23.15 9.57 -17.58
N SER A 60 22.73 10.61 -18.29
CA SER A 60 22.10 11.79 -17.69
C SER A 60 20.63 11.58 -17.32
N LEU A 61 19.89 10.76 -18.07
CA LEU A 61 18.42 10.66 -17.98
C LEU A 61 17.92 9.38 -17.30
N LEU A 62 18.74 8.32 -17.24
CA LEU A 62 18.37 7.02 -16.70
C LEU A 62 19.30 6.61 -15.56
N PRO A 63 18.80 5.87 -14.56
CA PRO A 63 19.61 5.45 -13.41
C PRO A 63 20.74 4.50 -13.84
N PRO A 64 21.98 4.73 -13.38
CA PRO A 64 23.16 4.04 -13.88
C PRO A 64 23.21 2.55 -13.51
N ASN A 65 22.45 2.14 -12.49
CA ASN A 65 22.34 0.75 -12.07
C ASN A 65 21.26 -0.03 -12.84
N TYR A 66 20.51 0.59 -13.75
CA TYR A 66 19.50 -0.08 -14.57
C TYR A 66 20.00 -0.24 -16.01
N ASN A 67 19.81 -1.42 -16.58
CA ASN A 67 20.17 -1.72 -17.96
C ASN A 67 18.94 -1.80 -18.85
N PHE A 68 18.57 -0.70 -19.51
CA PHE A 68 17.46 -0.63 -20.45
C PHE A 68 17.78 -1.16 -21.85
N GLU A 69 18.98 -1.73 -22.08
CA GLU A 69 19.42 -2.27 -23.37
C GLU A 69 19.15 -1.30 -24.55
N LEU A 70 19.40 0.00 -24.35
CA LEU A 70 19.12 1.04 -25.35
C LEU A 70 19.77 0.78 -26.71
N PRO A 71 21.05 0.36 -26.82
CA PRO A 71 21.66 0.09 -28.11
C PRO A 71 20.94 -1.04 -28.87
N LYS A 72 20.47 -2.07 -28.16
CA LYS A 72 19.68 -3.16 -28.74
C LYS A 72 18.33 -2.66 -29.23
N THR A 73 17.67 -1.80 -28.44
CA THR A 73 16.38 -1.22 -28.81
C THR A 73 16.52 -0.31 -30.03
N ALA A 74 17.51 0.60 -30.04
CA ALA A 74 17.80 1.48 -31.17
C ALA A 74 18.14 0.70 -32.45
N HIS A 75 19.02 -0.32 -32.35
CA HIS A 75 19.31 -1.21 -33.47
C HIS A 75 18.04 -1.91 -33.98
N ARG A 76 17.14 -2.27 -33.07
CA ARG A 76 15.90 -2.95 -33.43
C ARG A 76 14.93 -2.04 -34.17
N ILE A 77 14.78 -0.80 -33.73
CA ILE A 77 13.97 0.21 -34.41
C ILE A 77 14.48 0.39 -35.86
N ARG A 78 15.80 0.59 -36.03
CA ARG A 78 16.41 0.79 -37.35
C ARG A 78 16.31 -0.45 -38.25
N SER A 79 16.63 -1.64 -37.73
CA SER A 79 16.59 -2.88 -38.52
C SER A 79 15.17 -3.29 -38.92
N ALA A 80 14.16 -2.88 -38.15
CA ALA A 80 12.76 -3.09 -38.49
C ALA A 80 12.20 -2.01 -39.43
N ALA A 81 12.96 -0.93 -39.72
CA ALA A 81 12.46 0.27 -40.37
C ALA A 81 11.14 0.78 -39.74
N ALA A 82 11.07 0.72 -38.40
CA ALA A 82 9.87 1.07 -37.67
C ALA A 82 9.63 2.58 -37.75
N ARG A 83 8.39 2.95 -38.11
CA ARG A 83 7.91 4.34 -38.16
C ARG A 83 7.26 4.74 -36.86
N ARG A 84 6.53 3.79 -36.25
CA ARG A 84 5.86 3.97 -34.97
C ARG A 84 6.24 2.87 -33.99
N VAL A 85 6.73 3.26 -32.83
CA VAL A 85 7.18 2.32 -31.79
C VAL A 85 6.35 2.50 -30.54
N ALA A 86 5.72 1.43 -30.05
CA ALA A 86 5.00 1.46 -28.79
C ALA A 86 5.92 1.00 -27.65
N LEU A 87 5.95 1.75 -26.55
CA LEU A 87 6.64 1.38 -25.32
C LEU A 87 5.61 0.95 -24.28
N GLN A 88 5.81 -0.22 -23.70
CA GLN A 88 5.02 -0.72 -22.58
C GLN A 88 5.95 -0.97 -21.40
N LEU A 89 5.61 -0.38 -20.24
CA LEU A 89 6.41 -0.47 -19.02
C LEU A 89 5.52 -0.79 -17.81
N PRO A 90 6.01 -1.56 -16.82
CA PRO A 90 5.34 -1.67 -15.53
C PRO A 90 5.34 -0.33 -14.80
N GLU A 91 4.43 -0.20 -13.83
CA GLU A 91 4.20 1.03 -13.06
C GLU A 91 5.49 1.64 -12.48
N GLY A 92 6.35 0.81 -11.89
CA GLY A 92 7.64 1.25 -11.32
C GLY A 92 8.66 1.76 -12.35
N LEU A 93 8.50 1.42 -13.63
CA LEU A 93 9.38 1.88 -14.72
C LEU A 93 8.71 2.92 -15.62
N LEU A 94 7.41 3.18 -15.46
CA LEU A 94 6.66 4.10 -16.31
C LEU A 94 7.21 5.53 -16.25
N LEU A 95 7.84 5.91 -15.13
CA LEU A 95 8.52 7.21 -14.99
C LEU A 95 9.67 7.41 -15.99
N PHE A 96 10.24 6.33 -16.54
CA PHE A 96 11.31 6.37 -17.55
C PHE A 96 10.77 6.39 -18.99
N SER A 97 9.45 6.27 -19.20
CA SER A 97 8.84 6.16 -20.53
C SER A 97 9.14 7.38 -21.42
N LEU A 98 9.05 8.60 -20.89
CA LEU A 98 9.33 9.83 -21.63
C LEU A 98 10.83 10.00 -21.94
N PRO A 99 11.76 9.81 -20.98
CA PRO A 99 13.19 9.73 -21.29
C PRO A 99 13.51 8.70 -22.38
N LEU A 100 12.98 7.48 -22.27
CA LEU A 100 13.19 6.42 -23.25
C LEU A 100 12.62 6.82 -24.63
N SER A 101 11.42 7.40 -24.66
CA SER A 101 10.81 7.92 -25.88
C SER A 101 11.70 8.96 -26.56
N HIS A 102 12.26 9.90 -25.79
CA HIS A 102 13.15 10.93 -26.31
C HIS A 102 14.47 10.34 -26.85
N LEU A 103 15.06 9.39 -26.13
CA LEU A 103 16.30 8.71 -26.53
C LEU A 103 16.12 7.82 -27.77
N LEU A 104 14.93 7.26 -27.97
CA LEU A 104 14.64 6.32 -29.05
C LEU A 104 14.13 7.00 -30.33
N ALA A 105 13.49 8.17 -30.22
CA ALA A 105 12.93 8.91 -31.35
C ALA A 105 13.94 9.19 -32.48
N PRO A 106 15.23 9.55 -32.22
CA PRO A 106 16.22 9.77 -33.28
C PRO A 106 16.55 8.54 -34.13
N TYR A 107 16.16 7.34 -33.69
CA TYR A 107 16.39 6.10 -34.43
C TYR A 107 15.21 5.69 -35.32
N LEU A 108 14.12 6.46 -35.30
CA LEU A 108 13.04 6.36 -36.28
C LEU A 108 13.49 6.99 -37.61
N ASP A 109 12.82 6.63 -38.70
CA ASP A 109 13.02 7.26 -40.01
C ASP A 109 12.66 8.78 -39.91
N PRO A 110 13.35 9.71 -40.57
CA PRO A 110 13.09 11.16 -40.44
C PRO A 110 11.77 11.71 -41.04
N ASP A 111 10.69 10.94 -41.09
CA ASP A 111 9.35 11.38 -41.53
C ASP A 111 8.54 12.01 -40.36
N THR A 112 7.84 13.12 -40.63
CA THR A 112 6.96 13.86 -39.70
C THR A 112 5.80 13.05 -39.11
N ALA A 113 5.48 11.88 -39.67
CA ALA A 113 4.44 10.98 -39.16
C ALA A 113 4.94 9.97 -38.10
N ASN A 114 6.25 9.99 -37.78
CA ASN A 114 6.89 8.99 -36.92
C ASN A 114 6.92 9.43 -35.46
N ASP A 115 6.51 8.52 -34.58
CA ASP A 115 6.38 8.80 -33.15
C ASP A 115 6.64 7.54 -32.30
N VAL A 116 7.01 7.81 -31.05
CA VAL A 116 7.10 6.79 -30.01
C VAL A 116 5.88 6.93 -29.11
N LEU A 117 5.05 5.89 -29.08
CA LEU A 117 3.85 5.83 -28.26
C LEU A 117 4.19 5.26 -26.89
N VAL A 118 3.65 5.84 -25.83
CA VAL A 118 3.71 5.26 -24.48
C VAL A 118 2.36 4.64 -24.14
N LEU A 119 2.35 3.33 -23.92
CA LEU A 119 1.18 2.60 -23.45
C LEU A 119 1.12 2.70 -21.91
N ALA A 120 0.26 3.58 -21.40
CA ALA A 120 0.17 3.92 -19.99
C ALA A 120 -0.79 3.03 -19.17
N ASP A 121 -1.44 2.06 -19.80
CA ASP A 121 -2.30 1.09 -19.11
C ASP A 121 -1.50 0.22 -18.12
N ALA A 122 -2.18 -0.28 -17.08
CA ALA A 122 -1.57 -1.10 -16.06
C ALA A 122 -0.88 -2.34 -16.66
N THR A 123 0.41 -2.49 -16.38
CA THR A 123 1.22 -3.62 -16.83
C THR A 123 1.84 -4.33 -15.63
N TYR A 124 1.20 -5.41 -15.18
CA TYR A 124 1.63 -6.16 -14.00
C TYR A 124 2.68 -7.24 -14.28
N GLY A 125 2.87 -7.60 -15.56
CA GLY A 125 3.71 -8.72 -15.95
C GLY A 125 3.72 -8.98 -17.44
N ALA A 126 4.53 -9.95 -17.85
CA ALA A 126 4.62 -10.42 -19.23
C ALA A 126 3.31 -10.96 -19.81
N CYS A 127 2.37 -11.39 -18.94
CA CYS A 127 1.04 -11.82 -19.35
C CYS A 127 0.16 -10.65 -19.82
N CYS A 128 0.50 -9.40 -19.49
CA CYS A 128 -0.25 -8.19 -19.83
C CYS A 128 0.20 -7.57 -21.16
N LEU A 129 0.78 -8.34 -22.08
CA LEU A 129 1.33 -7.83 -23.34
C LEU A 129 0.28 -7.02 -24.13
N ALA A 130 0.58 -5.74 -24.39
CA ALA A 130 -0.33 -4.80 -25.03
C ALA A 130 -0.18 -4.76 -26.57
N ASP A 131 -0.05 -5.95 -27.19
CA ASP A 131 0.13 -6.07 -28.64
C ASP A 131 -1.11 -5.68 -29.44
N ARG A 132 -2.31 -5.93 -28.90
CA ARG A 132 -3.58 -5.51 -29.49
C ARG A 132 -3.72 -3.98 -29.61
N PRO A 133 -3.64 -3.18 -28.53
CA PRO A 133 -3.73 -1.73 -28.64
C PRO A 133 -2.56 -1.14 -29.44
N ALA A 134 -1.34 -1.67 -29.30
CA ALA A 134 -0.20 -1.24 -30.13
C ALA A 134 -0.50 -1.42 -31.63
N LYS A 135 -1.05 -2.57 -32.02
CA LYS A 135 -1.44 -2.83 -33.42
C LYS A 135 -2.57 -1.91 -33.87
N ALA A 136 -3.55 -1.64 -33.01
CA ALA A 136 -4.67 -0.75 -33.31
C ALA A 136 -4.21 0.69 -33.55
N LEU A 137 -3.17 1.14 -32.84
CA LEU A 137 -2.52 2.44 -33.03
C LEU A 137 -1.53 2.45 -34.21
N ALA A 138 -1.51 1.38 -35.02
CA ALA A 138 -0.60 1.20 -36.15
C ALA A 138 0.89 1.25 -35.78
N ALA A 139 1.25 0.77 -34.58
CA ALA A 139 2.66 0.57 -34.25
C ALA A 139 3.27 -0.58 -35.06
N ASP A 140 4.53 -0.39 -35.46
CA ASP A 140 5.33 -1.38 -36.20
C ASP A 140 6.13 -2.29 -35.26
N LEU A 141 6.44 -1.81 -34.05
CA LEU A 141 7.22 -2.50 -33.04
C LEU A 141 6.67 -2.16 -31.65
N LEU A 142 6.50 -3.19 -30.82
CA LEU A 142 6.24 -3.04 -29.38
C LEU A 142 7.50 -3.37 -28.59
N VAL A 143 7.96 -2.46 -27.73
CA VAL A 143 9.03 -2.68 -26.77
C VAL A 143 8.42 -2.86 -25.38
N HIS A 144 8.54 -4.07 -24.83
CA HIS A 144 8.01 -4.44 -23.52
C HIS A 144 9.14 -4.51 -22.50
N TYR A 145 9.15 -3.58 -21.55
CA TYR A 145 10.18 -3.47 -20.51
C TYR A 145 9.80 -4.20 -19.22
N GLY A 146 10.81 -4.69 -18.50
CA GLY A 146 10.72 -5.13 -17.11
C GLY A 146 10.29 -6.59 -16.89
N HIS A 147 9.93 -7.34 -17.94
CA HIS A 147 9.46 -8.72 -17.79
C HIS A 147 10.03 -9.67 -18.85
N SER A 148 10.12 -10.95 -18.47
CA SER A 148 10.50 -12.05 -19.37
C SER A 148 9.50 -12.30 -20.49
N CYS A 149 9.93 -12.98 -21.55
CA CYS A 149 9.13 -13.26 -22.74
C CYS A 149 8.14 -14.44 -22.54
N LEU A 150 7.21 -14.31 -21.59
CA LEU A 150 6.19 -15.35 -21.34
C LEU A 150 5.28 -15.57 -22.55
N VAL A 151 4.87 -14.50 -23.24
CA VAL A 151 4.08 -14.58 -24.48
C VAL A 151 5.04 -14.62 -25.68
N PRO A 152 5.09 -15.72 -26.45
CA PRO A 152 6.09 -15.82 -27.50
C PRO A 152 5.81 -14.87 -28.65
N VAL A 153 6.88 -14.32 -29.21
CA VAL A 153 6.84 -13.31 -30.29
C VAL A 153 6.09 -13.83 -31.54
N THR A 154 6.04 -15.15 -31.75
CA THR A 154 5.27 -15.74 -32.85
C THR A 154 3.75 -15.62 -32.66
N SER A 155 3.29 -15.36 -31.45
CA SER A 155 1.87 -15.26 -31.07
C SER A 155 1.39 -13.82 -30.92
N SER A 156 2.29 -12.84 -31.02
CA SER A 156 1.96 -11.42 -30.96
C SER A 156 1.45 -10.89 -32.30
N LEU A 157 0.58 -9.87 -32.27
CA LEU A 157 -0.02 -9.28 -33.48
C LEU A 157 0.93 -8.35 -34.26
N LEU A 158 2.02 -7.94 -33.63
CA LEU A 158 3.10 -7.17 -34.21
C LEU A 158 4.43 -7.67 -33.62
N PRO A 159 5.58 -7.33 -34.23
CA PRO A 159 6.88 -7.65 -33.68
C PRO A 159 7.06 -7.08 -32.27
N VAL A 160 7.57 -7.88 -31.34
CA VAL A 160 7.78 -7.51 -29.93
C VAL A 160 9.25 -7.67 -29.55
N LEU A 161 9.81 -6.65 -28.90
CA LEU A 161 11.12 -6.69 -28.24
C LEU A 161 10.91 -6.70 -26.72
N TYR A 162 11.35 -7.77 -26.06
CA TYR A 162 11.40 -7.83 -24.61
C TYR A 162 12.75 -7.30 -24.11
N VAL A 163 12.69 -6.39 -23.13
CA VAL A 163 13.84 -5.85 -22.41
C VAL A 163 13.64 -6.09 -20.92
N PHE A 164 14.49 -6.88 -20.29
CA PHE A 164 14.24 -7.33 -18.92
C PHE A 164 14.51 -6.25 -17.86
N VAL A 165 15.32 -5.24 -18.20
CA VAL A 165 15.75 -4.18 -17.30
C VAL A 165 16.48 -4.75 -16.09
N GLU A 166 17.67 -5.28 -16.35
CA GLU A 166 18.55 -5.79 -15.30
C GLU A 166 18.94 -4.64 -14.34
N ILE A 167 18.81 -4.89 -13.04
CA ILE A 167 19.24 -3.96 -12.00
C ILE A 167 20.52 -4.53 -11.39
N ARG A 168 21.61 -3.76 -11.50
CA ARG A 168 22.90 -4.13 -10.94
C ARG A 168 22.82 -4.08 -9.42
N VAL A 169 23.08 -5.24 -8.81
CA VAL A 169 23.14 -5.43 -7.36
C VAL A 169 24.48 -6.05 -7.01
N ASP A 170 25.06 -5.65 -5.88
CA ASP A 170 26.29 -6.22 -5.36
C ASP A 170 26.06 -7.66 -4.89
N ALA A 171 26.52 -8.62 -5.71
CA ALA A 171 26.45 -10.05 -5.41
C ALA A 171 27.32 -10.44 -4.21
N ALA A 172 28.41 -9.70 -3.92
CA ALA A 172 29.25 -9.95 -2.75
C ALA A 172 28.51 -9.59 -1.47
N ARG A 173 27.71 -8.52 -1.50
CA ARG A 173 26.82 -8.14 -0.40
C ARG A 173 25.73 -9.18 -0.15
N LEU A 174 25.14 -9.75 -1.21
CA LEU A 174 24.20 -10.87 -1.11
C LEU A 174 24.87 -12.10 -0.48
N ALA A 175 26.04 -12.50 -0.98
CA ALA A 175 26.79 -13.62 -0.42
C ALA A 175 27.16 -13.38 1.06
N ALA A 176 27.57 -12.16 1.43
CA ALA A 176 27.85 -11.79 2.82
C ALA A 176 26.63 -11.90 3.73
N ALA A 177 25.45 -11.52 3.24
CA ALA A 177 24.21 -11.67 3.99
C ALA A 177 23.83 -13.15 4.20
N VAL A 178 24.05 -14.00 3.19
CA VAL A 178 23.88 -15.46 3.33
C VAL A 178 24.86 -16.03 4.35
N ARG A 179 26.13 -15.63 4.33
CA ARG A 179 27.12 -16.02 5.34
C ARG A 179 26.72 -15.64 6.76
N THR A 180 26.15 -14.45 6.92
CA THR A 180 25.71 -13.98 8.24
C THR A 180 24.55 -14.83 8.77
N ALA A 181 23.64 -15.27 7.89
CA ALA A 181 22.50 -16.11 8.27
C ALA A 181 22.85 -17.60 8.43
N PHE A 182 23.85 -18.08 7.68
CA PHE A 182 24.29 -19.47 7.65
C PHE A 182 25.83 -19.53 7.79
N PRO A 183 26.40 -19.25 8.96
CA PRO A 183 27.84 -19.03 9.14
C PRO A 183 28.70 -20.28 8.93
N ASP A 184 28.13 -21.47 9.12
CA ASP A 184 28.79 -22.76 8.91
C ASP A 184 28.25 -23.41 7.63
N PRO A 185 29.05 -23.48 6.54
CA PRO A 185 28.63 -24.10 5.28
C PRO A 185 28.30 -25.60 5.38
N ASP A 186 28.92 -26.32 6.31
CA ASP A 186 28.68 -27.76 6.50
C ASP A 186 27.40 -28.04 7.32
N ALA A 187 27.02 -27.11 8.20
CA ALA A 187 25.77 -27.17 8.97
C ALA A 187 24.60 -26.45 8.28
N ALA A 188 24.85 -25.68 7.22
CA ALA A 188 23.81 -24.98 6.48
C ALA A 188 22.87 -26.00 5.78
N PRO A 189 21.54 -25.77 5.79
CA PRO A 189 20.65 -26.56 4.96
C PRO A 189 21.00 -26.34 3.48
N ARG A 190 20.69 -27.31 2.62
CA ARG A 190 20.82 -27.10 1.17
C ARG A 190 19.97 -25.88 0.77
N LEU A 191 20.61 -24.92 0.13
CA LEU A 191 20.01 -23.63 -0.20
C LEU A 191 19.47 -23.64 -1.64
N ALA A 192 18.31 -23.03 -1.83
CA ALA A 192 17.89 -22.52 -3.13
C ALA A 192 18.16 -21.02 -3.22
N ILE A 193 18.58 -20.51 -4.39
CA ILE A 193 18.66 -19.07 -4.66
C ILE A 193 17.81 -18.75 -5.87
N ALA A 194 16.91 -17.78 -5.72
CA ALA A 194 15.97 -17.34 -6.75
C ALA A 194 15.71 -15.83 -6.63
N GLY A 195 14.99 -15.26 -7.58
CA GLY A 195 14.62 -13.84 -7.58
C GLY A 195 13.68 -13.49 -8.72
N THR A 196 13.42 -12.19 -8.89
CA THR A 196 12.72 -11.68 -10.07
C THR A 196 13.70 -11.50 -11.24
N VAL A 197 13.18 -11.35 -12.47
CA VAL A 197 13.99 -11.25 -13.70
C VAL A 197 15.07 -10.16 -13.62
N GLN A 198 14.79 -9.05 -12.91
CA GLN A 198 15.72 -7.92 -12.80
C GLN A 198 17.00 -8.25 -12.04
N PHE A 199 17.01 -9.30 -11.21
CA PHE A 199 18.11 -9.64 -10.30
C PHE A 199 18.79 -10.98 -10.63
N ILE A 200 18.46 -11.62 -11.76
CA ILE A 200 18.94 -12.97 -12.09
C ILE A 200 20.46 -13.06 -12.20
N SER A 201 21.13 -12.03 -12.71
CA SER A 201 22.60 -11.99 -12.75
C SER A 201 23.21 -12.04 -11.33
N ALA A 202 22.63 -11.32 -10.37
CA ALA A 202 23.07 -11.35 -8.98
C ALA A 202 22.83 -12.72 -8.33
N VAL A 203 21.71 -13.38 -8.64
CA VAL A 203 21.41 -14.76 -8.20
C VAL A 203 22.50 -15.74 -8.65
N HIS A 204 22.86 -15.73 -9.94
CA HIS A 204 23.89 -16.63 -10.48
C HIS A 204 25.29 -16.29 -9.97
N ALA A 205 25.61 -15.00 -9.84
CA ALA A 205 26.89 -14.56 -9.28
C ALA A 205 27.05 -14.97 -7.81
N ALA A 206 26.04 -14.74 -6.98
CA ALA A 206 26.07 -15.14 -5.57
C ALA A 206 26.14 -16.66 -5.40
N ARG A 207 25.42 -17.43 -6.24
CA ARG A 207 25.54 -18.89 -6.27
C ARG A 207 26.98 -19.33 -6.52
N GLN A 208 27.67 -18.74 -7.50
CA GLN A 208 29.07 -19.05 -7.78
C GLN A 208 30.00 -18.72 -6.62
N MET A 209 29.80 -17.56 -5.97
CA MET A 209 30.61 -17.15 -4.82
C MET A 209 30.44 -18.09 -3.63
N LEU A 210 29.19 -18.38 -3.25
CA LEU A 210 28.88 -19.27 -2.13
C LEU A 210 29.35 -20.71 -2.39
N THR A 211 29.27 -21.19 -3.64
CA THR A 211 29.81 -22.53 -4.00
C THR A 211 31.33 -22.61 -3.78
N LYS A 212 32.08 -21.55 -4.11
CA LYS A 212 33.54 -21.48 -3.86
C LYS A 212 33.88 -21.45 -2.37
N GLU A 213 32.96 -20.96 -1.54
CA GLU A 213 33.12 -20.79 -0.10
C GLU A 213 32.69 -22.05 0.70
N GLY A 214 32.31 -23.14 0.03
CA GLY A 214 32.02 -24.43 0.66
C GLY A 214 30.54 -24.76 0.86
N TYR A 215 29.61 -23.86 0.49
CA TYR A 215 28.18 -24.17 0.51
C TYR A 215 27.86 -25.21 -0.57
N ARG A 216 27.38 -26.38 -0.15
CA ARG A 216 27.17 -27.53 -1.03
C ARG A 216 25.85 -27.44 -1.78
N ASP A 217 25.88 -27.80 -3.07
CA ASP A 217 24.72 -28.09 -3.92
C ASP A 217 23.59 -27.02 -3.91
N ILE A 218 23.99 -25.74 -4.05
CA ILE A 218 23.05 -24.62 -4.14
C ILE A 218 22.18 -24.75 -5.41
N LEU A 219 20.88 -24.91 -5.20
CA LEU A 219 19.88 -25.03 -6.26
C LEU A 219 19.48 -23.65 -6.79
N VAL A 220 19.43 -23.51 -8.12
CA VAL A 220 18.80 -22.35 -8.77
C VAL A 220 17.57 -22.87 -9.52
N PRO A 221 16.38 -22.85 -8.89
CA PRO A 221 15.23 -23.58 -9.40
C PRO A 221 14.68 -22.93 -10.67
N GLN A 222 14.13 -23.74 -11.59
CA GLN A 222 13.64 -23.24 -12.88
C GLN A 222 12.22 -23.71 -13.18
N ALA A 223 11.46 -22.77 -13.74
CA ALA A 223 10.08 -22.86 -14.12
C ALA A 223 9.94 -22.65 -15.63
N LYS A 224 10.12 -23.66 -16.48
CA LYS A 224 10.10 -23.43 -17.95
C LYS A 224 8.77 -22.79 -18.40
N PRO A 225 8.80 -21.74 -19.25
CA PRO A 225 9.93 -21.25 -20.04
C PRO A 225 10.81 -20.17 -19.38
N LEU A 226 10.60 -19.85 -18.10
CA LEU A 226 11.35 -18.82 -17.37
C LEU A 226 12.83 -19.17 -17.21
N SER A 227 13.64 -18.14 -16.97
CA SER A 227 15.07 -18.29 -16.72
C SER A 227 15.33 -19.07 -15.43
N ALA A 228 16.48 -19.74 -15.33
CA ALA A 228 16.84 -20.41 -14.08
C ALA A 228 17.00 -19.38 -12.95
N GLY A 229 16.30 -19.62 -11.85
CA GLY A 229 16.23 -18.73 -10.68
C GLY A 229 15.11 -17.70 -10.74
N GLU A 230 14.39 -17.62 -11.86
CA GLU A 230 13.31 -16.66 -12.05
C GLU A 230 11.97 -17.19 -11.54
N ILE A 231 11.26 -16.36 -10.76
CA ILE A 231 9.93 -16.66 -10.24
C ILE A 231 8.96 -15.53 -10.59
N LEU A 232 7.77 -15.90 -11.08
CA LEU A 232 6.66 -15.00 -11.33
C LEU A 232 5.60 -15.12 -10.23
N GLY A 233 4.78 -14.08 -10.06
CA GLY A 233 3.70 -14.10 -9.06
C GLY A 233 2.69 -15.23 -9.21
N CYS A 234 2.52 -15.74 -10.44
CA CYS A 234 1.61 -16.82 -10.79
C CYS A 234 2.32 -18.11 -11.28
N THR A 235 3.65 -18.16 -11.26
CA THR A 235 4.42 -19.34 -11.69
C THR A 235 5.67 -19.45 -10.82
N ALA A 236 5.70 -20.48 -9.99
CA ALA A 236 6.83 -20.78 -9.12
C ALA A 236 7.21 -22.27 -9.25
N PRO A 237 8.51 -22.60 -9.27
CA PRO A 237 8.96 -23.98 -9.29
C PRO A 237 8.54 -24.69 -8.01
N THR A 238 8.06 -25.93 -8.16
CA THR A 238 7.76 -26.80 -7.02
C THR A 238 8.96 -27.68 -6.73
N LEU A 239 9.39 -27.72 -5.48
CA LEU A 239 10.55 -28.46 -4.98
C LEU A 239 10.17 -29.86 -4.44
N ARG A 240 9.06 -30.43 -4.92
CA ARG A 240 8.61 -31.77 -4.50
C ARG A 240 9.54 -32.84 -5.08
N GLY A 241 10.12 -33.66 -4.20
CA GLY A 241 11.14 -34.65 -4.55
C GLY A 241 12.58 -34.15 -4.45
N SER A 242 12.80 -32.86 -4.16
CA SER A 242 14.12 -32.36 -3.75
C SER A 242 14.18 -32.29 -2.21
N GLU A 243 14.13 -33.44 -1.56
CA GLU A 243 13.97 -33.65 -0.10
C GLU A 243 15.04 -32.98 0.79
N GLU A 244 15.96 -32.21 0.24
CA GLU A 244 17.08 -31.63 0.96
C GLU A 244 17.07 -30.10 1.04
N VAL A 245 16.25 -29.39 0.24
CA VAL A 245 16.25 -27.91 0.24
C VAL A 245 15.55 -27.38 1.48
N GLY A 246 16.32 -26.98 2.49
CA GLY A 246 15.80 -26.48 3.76
C GLY A 246 15.49 -24.98 3.78
N ALA A 247 16.09 -24.20 2.86
CA ALA A 247 15.83 -22.76 2.77
C ALA A 247 15.99 -22.21 1.34
N VAL A 248 15.25 -21.15 1.03
CA VAL A 248 15.44 -20.32 -0.16
C VAL A 248 15.93 -18.93 0.23
N VAL A 249 16.90 -18.39 -0.51
CA VAL A 249 17.31 -17.00 -0.49
C VAL A 249 16.75 -16.35 -1.76
N PHE A 250 15.76 -15.48 -1.57
CA PHE A 250 15.02 -14.83 -2.64
C PHE A 250 15.42 -13.36 -2.79
N VAL A 251 15.96 -12.99 -3.94
CA VAL A 251 16.43 -11.61 -4.23
C VAL A 251 15.29 -10.80 -4.80
N ALA A 252 14.72 -9.91 -3.97
CA ALA A 252 13.67 -8.97 -4.37
C ALA A 252 13.44 -7.86 -3.33
N ASP A 253 12.95 -6.72 -3.83
CA ASP A 253 12.48 -5.59 -3.01
C ASP A 253 11.06 -5.83 -2.43
N GLY A 254 10.24 -6.65 -3.09
CA GLY A 254 8.87 -6.98 -2.66
C GLY A 254 8.64 -8.45 -2.28
N ARG A 255 7.50 -8.72 -1.62
CA ARG A 255 7.10 -10.07 -1.17
C ARG A 255 6.27 -10.85 -2.19
N PHE A 256 5.60 -10.18 -3.13
CA PHE A 256 4.62 -10.81 -4.04
C PHE A 256 5.13 -12.05 -4.79
N HIS A 257 6.34 -11.98 -5.36
CA HIS A 257 6.97 -13.10 -6.08
C HIS A 257 7.45 -14.20 -5.12
N LEU A 258 8.00 -13.82 -3.97
CA LEU A 258 8.40 -14.77 -2.93
C LEU A 258 7.21 -15.54 -2.37
N GLU A 259 6.06 -14.89 -2.18
CA GLU A 259 4.82 -15.53 -1.74
C GLU A 259 4.36 -16.60 -2.73
N ALA A 260 4.54 -16.40 -4.04
CA ALA A 260 4.25 -17.44 -5.03
C ALA A 260 5.08 -18.70 -4.77
N PHE A 261 6.37 -18.52 -4.45
CA PHE A 261 7.26 -19.61 -4.07
C PHE A 261 6.87 -20.25 -2.74
N MET A 262 6.53 -19.46 -1.72
CA MET A 262 6.10 -19.97 -0.41
C MET A 262 4.82 -20.79 -0.55
N ILE A 263 3.83 -20.31 -1.30
CA ILE A 263 2.57 -21.05 -1.55
C ILE A 263 2.85 -22.39 -2.24
N ALA A 264 3.75 -22.42 -3.23
CA ALA A 264 4.14 -23.66 -3.93
C ALA A 264 4.98 -24.60 -3.05
N ASN A 265 5.71 -24.06 -2.06
CA ASN A 265 6.70 -24.78 -1.26
C ASN A 265 6.53 -24.47 0.25
N PRO A 266 5.40 -24.85 0.88
CA PRO A 266 5.08 -24.48 2.26
C PRO A 266 6.06 -25.04 3.31
N GLY A 267 6.87 -26.05 2.96
CA GLY A 267 7.87 -26.66 3.84
C GLY A 267 9.27 -26.02 3.80
N VAL A 268 9.51 -25.06 2.90
CA VAL A 268 10.84 -24.45 2.69
C VAL A 268 10.90 -23.10 3.39
N LYS A 269 11.92 -22.87 4.24
CA LYS A 269 12.11 -21.56 4.89
C LYS A 269 12.46 -20.50 3.84
N ALA A 270 11.77 -19.37 3.86
CA ALA A 270 11.96 -18.31 2.88
C ALA A 270 12.70 -17.12 3.47
N TYR A 271 13.85 -16.77 2.92
CA TYR A 271 14.60 -15.57 3.27
C TYR A 271 14.56 -14.61 2.10
N ARG A 272 14.10 -13.37 2.30
CA ARG A 272 14.14 -12.30 1.30
C ARG A 272 15.38 -11.45 1.49
N PHE A 273 16.20 -11.35 0.46
CA PHE A 273 17.28 -10.36 0.40
C PHE A 273 16.77 -9.12 -0.31
N ASP A 274 16.71 -8.01 0.42
CA ASP A 274 16.39 -6.70 -0.15
C ASP A 274 17.68 -6.13 -0.78
N PRO A 275 17.75 -5.99 -2.12
CA PRO A 275 18.97 -5.57 -2.79
C PRO A 275 19.38 -4.13 -2.52
N PHE A 276 18.44 -3.27 -2.10
CA PHE A 276 18.69 -1.87 -1.83
C PHE A 276 19.13 -1.66 -0.38
N LEU A 277 18.41 -2.27 0.57
CA LEU A 277 18.76 -2.23 1.99
C LEU A 277 19.93 -3.16 2.33
N GLY A 278 20.16 -4.19 1.53
CA GLY A 278 21.15 -5.25 1.71
C GLY A 278 20.99 -6.02 3.02
N VAL A 279 19.74 -6.27 3.39
CA VAL A 279 19.37 -7.06 4.57
C VAL A 279 18.68 -8.34 4.11
N LEU A 280 18.98 -9.44 4.80
CA LEU A 280 18.32 -10.72 4.61
C LEU A 280 17.28 -10.90 5.72
N VAL A 281 16.02 -11.09 5.35
CA VAL A 281 14.88 -11.15 6.28
C VAL A 281 14.20 -12.50 6.14
N LEU A 282 13.92 -13.18 7.26
CA LEU A 282 13.08 -14.37 7.26
C LEU A 282 11.62 -13.96 7.03
N GLU A 283 10.99 -14.55 6.02
CA GLU A 283 9.61 -14.30 5.61
C GLU A 283 8.75 -15.53 5.88
N GLU A 284 7.56 -15.30 6.42
CA GLU A 284 6.58 -16.35 6.70
C GLU A 284 5.28 -16.10 5.92
N TYR A 285 4.56 -17.18 5.58
CA TYR A 285 3.27 -17.13 4.90
C TYR A 285 2.22 -17.91 5.69
N ASP A 286 1.06 -17.29 5.93
CA ASP A 286 -0.04 -17.93 6.66
C ASP A 286 -0.82 -18.90 5.76
N HIS A 287 -0.24 -20.08 5.53
CA HIS A 287 -0.89 -21.15 4.76
C HIS A 287 -2.22 -21.60 5.35
N VAL A 288 -2.35 -21.57 6.69
CA VAL A 288 -3.56 -22.01 7.38
C VAL A 288 -4.68 -21.01 7.15
N GLY A 289 -4.43 -19.72 7.39
CA GLY A 289 -5.37 -18.64 7.13
C GLY A 289 -5.78 -18.58 5.67
N MET A 290 -4.81 -18.64 4.75
CA MET A 290 -5.09 -18.67 3.30
C MET A 290 -6.00 -19.85 2.94
N LYS A 291 -5.63 -21.10 3.30
CA LYS A 291 -6.45 -22.29 2.99
C LYS A 291 -7.85 -22.22 3.62
N GLN A 292 -7.99 -21.63 4.82
CA GLN A 292 -9.29 -21.44 5.48
C GLN A 292 -10.16 -20.39 4.76
N ALA A 293 -9.60 -19.25 4.41
CA ALA A 293 -10.29 -18.20 3.68
C ALA A 293 -10.77 -18.70 2.30
N ARG A 294 -9.89 -19.39 1.57
CA ARG A 294 -10.21 -20.00 0.27
C ARG A 294 -11.29 -21.08 0.39
N LYS A 295 -11.21 -21.95 1.40
CA LYS A 295 -12.27 -22.93 1.70
C LYS A 295 -13.61 -22.25 1.99
N ALA A 296 -13.62 -21.18 2.78
CA ALA A 296 -14.84 -20.45 3.09
C ALA A 296 -15.47 -19.84 1.83
N ALA A 297 -14.66 -19.27 0.93
CA ALA A 297 -15.12 -18.74 -0.35
C ALA A 297 -15.75 -19.84 -1.22
N VAL A 298 -15.12 -21.01 -1.35
CA VAL A 298 -15.67 -22.16 -2.08
C VAL A 298 -17.00 -22.61 -1.49
N LEU A 299 -17.06 -22.81 -0.17
CA LEU A 299 -18.28 -23.26 0.51
C LEU A 299 -19.42 -22.24 0.42
N ALA A 300 -19.11 -20.95 0.40
CA ALA A 300 -20.08 -19.90 0.16
C ALA A 300 -20.61 -19.96 -1.29
N ALA A 301 -19.72 -20.14 -2.26
CA ALA A 301 -20.07 -20.22 -3.68
C ALA A 301 -20.87 -21.49 -4.04
N ARG A 302 -20.77 -22.58 -3.28
CA ARG A 302 -21.65 -23.77 -3.44
C ARG A 302 -23.15 -23.46 -3.37
N LYS A 303 -23.52 -22.33 -2.76
CA LYS A 303 -24.92 -21.89 -2.60
C LYS A 303 -25.35 -20.90 -3.68
N ALA A 304 -24.45 -20.51 -4.59
CA ALA A 304 -24.72 -19.53 -5.63
C ALA A 304 -25.68 -20.11 -6.67
N LYS A 305 -26.67 -19.31 -7.08
CA LYS A 305 -27.58 -19.64 -8.19
C LYS A 305 -27.18 -18.89 -9.44
N ASN A 306 -26.79 -17.63 -9.29
CA ASN A 306 -26.38 -16.76 -10.38
C ASN A 306 -24.85 -16.57 -10.37
N TRP A 307 -24.17 -17.05 -11.40
CA TRP A 307 -22.72 -17.01 -11.51
C TRP A 307 -22.24 -15.92 -12.46
N GLY A 308 -21.27 -15.13 -12.00
CA GLY A 308 -20.52 -14.22 -12.86
C GLY A 308 -19.23 -14.88 -13.34
N VAL A 309 -19.07 -15.02 -14.65
CA VAL A 309 -17.87 -15.59 -15.28
C VAL A 309 -17.02 -14.46 -15.85
N ILE A 310 -15.90 -14.15 -15.20
CA ILE A 310 -15.00 -13.08 -15.66
C ILE A 310 -14.00 -13.63 -16.67
N LEU A 311 -14.02 -13.11 -17.89
CA LEU A 311 -12.94 -13.29 -18.86
C LEU A 311 -12.02 -12.08 -18.83
N GLY A 312 -10.78 -12.27 -18.37
CA GLY A 312 -9.76 -11.23 -18.32
C GLY A 312 -9.31 -10.78 -19.71
N THR A 313 -9.49 -9.50 -20.02
CA THR A 313 -9.10 -8.94 -21.34
C THR A 313 -7.74 -8.23 -21.34
N LEU A 314 -7.10 -8.08 -20.18
CA LEU A 314 -5.76 -7.51 -20.08
C LEU A 314 -4.71 -8.47 -20.65
N GLY A 315 -4.12 -8.07 -21.76
CA GLY A 315 -3.13 -8.85 -22.51
C GLY A 315 -3.62 -10.27 -22.86
N ARG A 316 -2.93 -11.27 -22.34
CA ARG A 316 -3.14 -12.71 -22.60
C ARG A 316 -3.54 -13.48 -21.34
N GLN A 317 -4.07 -12.81 -20.32
CA GLN A 317 -4.47 -13.47 -19.07
C GLN A 317 -5.71 -14.37 -19.23
N GLY A 318 -6.70 -13.96 -20.03
CA GLY A 318 -7.91 -14.74 -20.28
C GLY A 318 -7.72 -15.83 -21.34
N SER A 319 -8.48 -16.91 -21.20
CA SER A 319 -8.52 -18.02 -22.15
C SER A 319 -9.95 -18.37 -22.51
N VAL A 320 -10.30 -18.25 -23.80
CA VAL A 320 -11.62 -18.66 -24.32
C VAL A 320 -11.86 -20.16 -24.16
N LYS A 321 -10.82 -21.00 -24.28
CA LYS A 321 -10.96 -22.44 -24.03
C LYS A 321 -11.39 -22.76 -22.60
N VAL A 322 -10.87 -21.98 -21.63
CA VAL A 322 -11.24 -22.12 -20.23
C VAL A 322 -12.64 -21.55 -19.99
N LEU A 323 -13.01 -20.48 -20.70
CA LEU A 323 -14.36 -19.93 -20.68
C LEU A 323 -15.37 -20.96 -21.14
N ASP A 324 -15.14 -21.57 -22.30
CA ASP A 324 -16.01 -22.60 -22.89
C ASP A 324 -16.22 -23.74 -21.88
N ARG A 325 -15.14 -24.24 -21.24
CA ARG A 325 -15.22 -25.27 -20.20
C ARG A 325 -16.02 -24.83 -18.97
N VAL A 326 -15.79 -23.61 -18.48
CA VAL A 326 -16.50 -23.07 -17.30
C VAL A 326 -17.99 -22.89 -17.58
N VAL A 327 -18.33 -22.41 -18.78
CA VAL A 327 -19.72 -22.26 -19.24
C VAL A 327 -20.38 -23.63 -19.39
N GLU A 328 -19.71 -24.60 -20.02
CA GLU A 328 -20.21 -25.99 -20.13
C GLU A 328 -20.52 -26.58 -18.76
N HIS A 329 -19.61 -26.45 -17.78
CA HIS A 329 -19.84 -26.91 -16.40
C HIS A 329 -21.02 -26.20 -15.69
N LEU A 330 -21.29 -24.93 -16.01
CA LEU A 330 -22.45 -24.20 -15.45
C LEU A 330 -23.76 -24.66 -16.10
N GLU A 331 -23.75 -24.86 -17.42
CA GLU A 331 -24.90 -25.34 -18.19
C GLU A 331 -25.27 -26.79 -17.81
N GLU A 332 -24.30 -27.68 -17.65
CA GLU A 332 -24.50 -29.06 -17.16
C GLU A 332 -25.14 -29.12 -15.77
N LYS A 333 -24.91 -28.10 -14.94
CA LYS A 333 -25.47 -27.98 -13.59
C LYS A 333 -26.77 -27.17 -13.55
N GLU A 334 -27.26 -26.73 -14.71
CA GLU A 334 -28.46 -25.88 -14.84
C GLU A 334 -28.36 -24.60 -13.99
N LEU A 335 -27.16 -24.00 -13.93
CA LEU A 335 -26.90 -22.77 -13.18
C LEU A 335 -26.92 -21.55 -14.09
N GLU A 336 -27.66 -20.52 -13.67
CA GLU A 336 -27.73 -19.23 -14.35
C GLU A 336 -26.36 -18.56 -14.32
N HIS A 337 -25.94 -18.00 -15.45
CA HIS A 337 -24.63 -17.37 -15.55
C HIS A 337 -24.57 -16.19 -16.51
N MET A 338 -23.62 -15.29 -16.28
CA MET A 338 -23.31 -14.19 -17.18
C MET A 338 -21.80 -14.06 -17.40
N VAL A 339 -21.38 -13.91 -18.66
CA VAL A 339 -19.98 -13.68 -19.00
C VAL A 339 -19.71 -12.18 -18.99
N VAL A 340 -18.69 -11.76 -18.22
CA VAL A 340 -18.27 -10.36 -18.09
C VAL A 340 -16.83 -10.22 -18.55
N LEU A 341 -16.61 -9.34 -19.53
CA LEU A 341 -15.28 -8.99 -20.01
C LEU A 341 -14.70 -7.87 -19.14
N MET A 342 -13.56 -8.11 -18.50
CA MET A 342 -12.91 -7.10 -17.64
C MET A 342 -11.41 -7.07 -17.90
N SER A 343 -10.86 -5.87 -18.14
CA SER A 343 -9.41 -5.69 -18.24
C SER A 343 -8.78 -5.78 -16.85
N GLU A 344 -9.30 -5.01 -15.91
CA GLU A 344 -8.85 -4.99 -14.52
C GLU A 344 -10.00 -5.30 -13.58
N LEU A 345 -9.78 -6.30 -12.72
CA LEU A 345 -10.70 -6.67 -11.66
C LEU A 345 -10.50 -5.72 -10.47
N SER A 346 -11.56 -5.04 -10.06
CA SER A 346 -11.53 -4.18 -8.88
C SER A 346 -12.79 -4.40 -8.02
N PRO A 347 -12.67 -4.34 -6.67
CA PRO A 347 -13.83 -4.48 -5.78
C PRO A 347 -14.96 -3.51 -6.11
N ALA A 348 -14.62 -2.25 -6.42
CA ALA A 348 -15.59 -1.22 -6.75
C ALA A 348 -16.38 -1.53 -8.04
N ARG A 349 -15.73 -2.01 -9.11
CA ARG A 349 -16.42 -2.37 -10.36
C ARG A 349 -17.31 -3.59 -10.19
N MET A 350 -16.83 -4.61 -9.47
CA MET A 350 -17.59 -5.84 -9.24
C MET A 350 -18.80 -5.61 -8.32
N GLU A 351 -18.74 -4.64 -7.40
CA GLU A 351 -19.87 -4.28 -6.54
C GLU A 351 -21.06 -3.69 -7.30
N LEU A 352 -20.84 -3.07 -8.46
CA LEU A 352 -21.91 -2.48 -9.29
C LEU A 352 -22.91 -3.52 -9.82
N PHE A 353 -22.51 -4.79 -9.90
CA PHE A 353 -23.40 -5.89 -10.28
C PHE A 353 -24.36 -6.30 -9.15
N GLY A 354 -24.18 -5.77 -7.94
CA GLY A 354 -25.09 -5.90 -6.82
C GLY A 354 -25.43 -7.36 -6.48
N ASP A 355 -26.72 -7.65 -6.40
CA ASP A 355 -27.24 -8.99 -6.09
C ASP A 355 -27.57 -9.83 -7.34
N SER A 356 -27.30 -9.32 -8.55
CA SER A 356 -27.45 -10.09 -9.78
C SER A 356 -26.42 -11.22 -9.90
N VAL A 357 -25.35 -11.19 -9.10
CA VAL A 357 -24.31 -12.22 -9.05
C VAL A 357 -24.08 -12.67 -7.60
N ASP A 358 -24.16 -13.98 -7.38
CA ASP A 358 -23.98 -14.61 -6.08
C ASP A 358 -22.52 -15.00 -5.83
N ALA A 359 -21.84 -15.47 -6.86
CA ALA A 359 -20.42 -15.84 -6.85
C ALA A 359 -19.77 -15.60 -8.20
N TRP A 360 -18.46 -15.36 -8.18
CA TRP A 360 -17.64 -15.11 -9.35
C TRP A 360 -16.63 -16.22 -9.56
N VAL A 361 -16.41 -16.60 -10.81
CA VAL A 361 -15.24 -17.36 -11.25
C VAL A 361 -14.41 -16.48 -12.18
N GLN A 362 -13.11 -16.37 -11.90
CA GLN A 362 -12.20 -15.53 -12.69
C GLN A 362 -11.28 -16.35 -13.62
N ILE A 363 -11.31 -15.99 -14.89
CA ILE A 363 -10.42 -16.48 -15.95
C ILE A 363 -9.46 -15.33 -16.31
N ALA A 364 -8.58 -15.02 -15.37
CA ALA A 364 -7.60 -13.92 -15.43
C ALA A 364 -6.38 -14.29 -14.57
N CYS A 365 -5.70 -13.31 -13.95
CA CYS A 365 -4.62 -13.57 -13.00
C CYS A 365 -5.12 -14.35 -11.76
N PRO A 366 -4.60 -15.57 -11.47
CA PRO A 366 -5.07 -16.41 -10.37
C PRO A 366 -4.85 -15.79 -8.98
N ARG A 367 -3.79 -14.97 -8.83
CA ARG A 367 -3.40 -14.33 -7.58
C ARG A 367 -4.44 -13.33 -7.07
N LEU A 368 -5.27 -12.76 -7.96
CA LEU A 368 -6.29 -11.79 -7.57
C LEU A 368 -7.28 -12.36 -6.55
N SER A 369 -7.81 -13.55 -6.80
CA SER A 369 -8.68 -14.23 -5.82
C SER A 369 -7.95 -14.65 -4.55
N ILE A 370 -6.66 -14.97 -4.61
CA ILE A 370 -5.90 -15.50 -3.47
C ILE A 370 -5.43 -14.38 -2.53
N ASP A 371 -4.81 -13.34 -3.08
CA ASP A 371 -4.27 -12.22 -2.31
C ASP A 371 -5.33 -11.17 -1.97
N TRP A 372 -6.30 -10.96 -2.86
CA TRP A 372 -7.30 -9.89 -2.75
C TRP A 372 -8.72 -10.41 -2.57
N GLY A 373 -8.90 -11.73 -2.44
CA GLY A 373 -10.22 -12.38 -2.34
C GLY A 373 -11.13 -11.82 -1.26
N GLU A 374 -10.57 -11.50 -0.08
CA GLU A 374 -11.32 -10.92 1.05
C GLU A 374 -11.74 -9.47 0.81
N GLY A 375 -11.13 -8.79 -0.16
CA GLY A 375 -11.52 -7.45 -0.59
C GLY A 375 -12.83 -7.42 -1.40
N PHE A 376 -13.29 -8.58 -1.90
CA PHE A 376 -14.54 -8.69 -2.65
C PHE A 376 -15.71 -9.10 -1.74
N LYS A 377 -16.87 -8.46 -1.93
CA LYS A 377 -18.08 -8.74 -1.12
C LYS A 377 -18.70 -10.10 -1.41
N LYS A 378 -18.64 -10.54 -2.67
CA LYS A 378 -19.12 -11.84 -3.14
C LYS A 378 -17.91 -12.76 -3.34
N PRO A 379 -18.03 -14.09 -3.18
CA PRO A 379 -16.91 -15.01 -3.38
C PRO A 379 -16.34 -14.89 -4.79
N VAL A 380 -15.02 -14.72 -4.90
CA VAL A 380 -14.30 -14.73 -6.18
C VAL A 380 -13.37 -15.94 -6.18
N LEU A 381 -13.62 -16.87 -7.10
CA LEU A 381 -12.93 -18.16 -7.18
C LEU A 381 -11.96 -18.22 -8.36
N THR A 382 -10.84 -18.91 -8.17
CA THR A 382 -10.08 -19.50 -9.28
C THR A 382 -10.92 -20.57 -10.00
N THR A 383 -10.52 -20.96 -11.21
CA THR A 383 -11.19 -22.04 -11.94
C THR A 383 -11.08 -23.40 -11.22
N PHE A 384 -9.99 -23.64 -10.50
CA PHE A 384 -9.86 -24.81 -9.62
C PHE A 384 -10.92 -24.83 -8.53
N GLU A 385 -11.04 -23.73 -7.81
CA GLU A 385 -11.99 -23.58 -6.71
C GLU A 385 -13.44 -23.64 -7.19
N PHE A 386 -13.69 -23.14 -8.39
CA PHE A 386 -14.97 -23.28 -9.08
C PHE A 386 -15.30 -24.76 -9.35
N ASP A 387 -14.36 -25.55 -9.90
CA ASP A 387 -14.56 -26.99 -10.10
C ASP A 387 -14.75 -27.75 -8.77
N VAL A 388 -14.13 -27.28 -7.68
CA VAL A 388 -14.36 -27.80 -6.32
C VAL A 388 -15.73 -27.40 -5.78
N ALA A 389 -16.21 -26.20 -6.10
CA ALA A 389 -17.54 -25.74 -5.72
C ALA A 389 -18.63 -26.57 -6.41
N LEU A 390 -18.48 -26.85 -7.70
CA LEU A 390 -19.45 -27.65 -8.48
C LEU A 390 -19.31 -29.17 -8.28
N GLY A 391 -18.25 -29.62 -7.60
CA GLY A 391 -18.05 -31.02 -7.23
C GLY A 391 -17.37 -31.89 -8.30
N TYR A 392 -16.80 -31.27 -9.35
CA TYR A 392 -15.97 -31.97 -10.35
C TYR A 392 -14.61 -32.38 -9.77
N VAL A 393 -14.10 -31.62 -8.80
CA VAL A 393 -12.85 -31.91 -8.09
C VAL A 393 -13.14 -31.95 -6.58
N PRO A 394 -12.64 -32.96 -5.83
CA PRO A 394 -12.81 -32.97 -4.38
C PRO A 394 -12.06 -31.79 -3.75
N GLY A 395 -12.65 -31.18 -2.72
CA GLY A 395 -11.97 -30.14 -1.96
C GLY A 395 -10.68 -30.67 -1.34
N TRP A 396 -9.65 -29.84 -1.25
CA TRP A 396 -8.36 -30.24 -0.63
C TRP A 396 -8.51 -30.63 0.86
N TRP A 397 -9.65 -30.30 1.47
CA TRP A 397 -10.04 -30.72 2.83
C TRP A 397 -10.90 -32.01 2.89
N GLU A 398 -11.34 -32.56 1.76
CA GLU A 398 -12.35 -33.64 1.71
C GLU A 398 -11.75 -35.05 1.58
N LYS A 399 -10.45 -35.19 1.28
CA LYS A 399 -9.78 -36.50 1.17
C LYS A 399 -9.57 -37.24 2.52
N GLY A 400 -10.25 -36.83 3.59
CA GLY A 400 -10.13 -37.39 4.95
C GLY A 400 -11.22 -38.41 5.38
N GLY A 401 -12.08 -38.88 4.48
CA GLY A 401 -13.15 -39.83 4.83
C GLY A 401 -13.83 -40.50 3.62
N ARG A 402 -13.45 -41.74 3.31
CA ARG A 402 -14.36 -42.72 2.72
C ARG A 402 -14.32 -43.95 3.62
N GLU A 403 -15.41 -44.20 4.33
CA GLU A 403 -15.74 -45.49 4.92
C GLU A 403 -16.23 -46.40 3.78
N CYS A 404 -15.59 -47.56 3.62
CA CYS A 404 -16.03 -48.56 2.67
C CYS A 404 -17.13 -49.39 3.33
N GLY A 405 -18.39 -49.20 2.93
CA GLY A 405 -19.47 -50.15 3.19
C GLY A 405 -19.42 -51.29 2.17
N GLY A 406 -19.36 -52.53 2.66
CA GLY A 406 -19.45 -53.76 1.86
C GLY A 406 -19.18 -55.01 2.72
N GLU A 407 -20.08 -56.00 2.64
CA GLU A 407 -20.32 -57.10 3.58
C GLU A 407 -19.17 -58.13 3.79
N PRO A 408 -19.17 -58.86 4.93
CA PRO A 408 -18.15 -59.84 5.26
C PRO A 408 -18.50 -61.21 4.68
N GLY A 409 -17.90 -61.58 3.54
CA GLY A 409 -18.08 -62.93 3.03
C GLY A 409 -17.79 -63.15 1.54
N SER A 410 -16.53 -63.02 1.13
CA SER A 410 -16.01 -63.85 0.04
C SER A 410 -14.48 -63.83 0.12
N GLY A 411 -13.93 -64.86 0.75
CA GLY A 411 -12.50 -65.13 0.68
C GLY A 411 -12.11 -65.58 -0.74
N CYS A 412 -11.00 -65.03 -1.21
CA CYS A 412 -10.10 -65.65 -2.18
C CYS A 412 -8.78 -64.87 -2.04
N CYS A 413 -7.92 -65.32 -1.14
CA CYS A 413 -6.73 -66.10 -1.49
C CYS A 413 -5.64 -65.18 -2.10
N SER A 414 -4.59 -64.86 -1.36
CA SER A 414 -3.44 -65.74 -1.07
C SER A 414 -2.69 -66.12 -2.34
N GLY A 415 -1.43 -65.67 -2.43
CA GLY A 415 -0.46 -66.21 -3.38
C GLY A 415 -0.50 -65.57 -4.76
N SER A 416 0.53 -64.77 -5.03
CA SER A 416 1.23 -64.66 -6.32
C SER A 416 0.38 -64.86 -7.59
N GLY A 417 -0.18 -63.78 -8.13
CA GLY A 417 -0.79 -63.80 -9.47
C GLY A 417 -1.86 -62.74 -9.66
N THR A 418 -1.70 -61.93 -10.70
CA THR A 418 -2.54 -60.82 -11.14
C THR A 418 -4.04 -61.13 -11.25
N CYS A 419 -4.90 -60.29 -10.64
CA CYS A 419 -6.24 -60.01 -11.15
C CYS A 419 -6.34 -58.53 -11.56
N GLY A 420 -6.47 -58.31 -12.87
CA GLY A 420 -6.78 -57.02 -13.50
C GLY A 420 -8.23 -56.58 -13.26
N ASP A 421 -8.50 -55.34 -13.62
CA ASP A 421 -9.83 -54.71 -13.72
C ASP A 421 -10.55 -54.29 -12.44
N CYS A 422 -10.10 -53.15 -11.89
CA CYS A 422 -11.05 -52.10 -11.53
C CYS A 422 -10.53 -50.73 -12.01
N ASN A 423 -11.25 -50.17 -12.98
CA ASN A 423 -10.88 -49.00 -13.78
C ASN A 423 -11.34 -47.71 -13.09
N CYS A 424 -10.46 -47.05 -12.32
CA CYS A 424 -10.68 -45.68 -11.85
C CYS A 424 -9.62 -44.70 -12.39
N ARG A 425 -9.99 -43.96 -13.44
CA ARG A 425 -9.28 -42.82 -14.04
C ARG A 425 -9.65 -41.53 -13.29
N SER A 426 -8.68 -40.84 -12.68
CA SER A 426 -8.71 -39.38 -12.43
C SER A 426 -7.35 -38.93 -11.89
N GLY A 427 -6.89 -37.75 -12.35
CA GLY A 427 -5.57 -37.18 -12.08
C GLY A 427 -5.30 -36.93 -10.60
N ASP A 428 -4.16 -37.42 -10.13
CA ASP A 428 -3.78 -37.34 -8.72
C ASP A 428 -3.05 -36.02 -8.45
N PHE A 429 -3.81 -34.96 -8.14
CA PHE A 429 -3.26 -33.79 -7.48
C PHE A 429 -2.99 -34.19 -6.02
N GLY A 430 -1.71 -34.44 -5.72
CA GLY A 430 -1.22 -34.90 -4.42
C GLY A 430 -1.49 -33.91 -3.28
N GLY A 431 -2.72 -33.89 -2.78
CA GLY A 431 -3.10 -33.35 -1.46
C GLY A 431 -3.03 -31.84 -1.24
N ASP A 432 -2.61 -31.03 -2.22
CA ASP A 432 -2.30 -29.61 -2.03
C ASP A 432 -3.04 -28.68 -2.99
N TYR A 433 -3.20 -27.42 -2.56
CA TYR A 433 -3.86 -26.33 -3.31
C TYR A 433 -3.03 -25.97 -4.56
N PRO A 434 -3.48 -26.30 -5.78
CA PRO A 434 -2.69 -26.17 -7.00
C PRO A 434 -2.78 -24.74 -7.55
N MET A 435 -1.70 -23.97 -7.37
CA MET A 435 -1.61 -22.61 -7.90
C MET A 435 -1.65 -22.54 -9.42
N ASP A 436 -1.29 -23.61 -10.13
CA ASP A 436 -1.14 -23.66 -11.58
C ASP A 436 -2.29 -24.39 -12.30
N TYR A 437 -3.39 -24.71 -11.63
CA TYR A 437 -4.49 -25.50 -12.21
C TYR A 437 -5.05 -24.94 -13.52
N TYR A 438 -5.16 -23.62 -13.65
CA TYR A 438 -5.63 -22.92 -14.85
C TYR A 438 -4.65 -23.03 -16.05
N SER A 439 -3.39 -23.36 -15.79
CA SER A 439 -2.35 -23.39 -16.83
C SER A 439 -2.51 -24.58 -17.79
N GLN A 440 -3.26 -25.61 -17.39
CA GLN A 440 -3.45 -26.86 -18.14
C GLN A 440 -4.18 -26.65 -19.48
N ASP A 441 -5.08 -25.66 -19.56
CA ASP A 441 -5.99 -25.46 -20.68
C ASP A 441 -5.68 -24.21 -21.54
N GLY A 442 -4.73 -23.36 -21.12
CA GLY A 442 -4.45 -22.08 -21.80
C GLY A 442 -3.41 -22.13 -22.94
N GLY A 443 -3.13 -23.31 -23.48
CA GLY A 443 -2.31 -23.49 -24.69
C GLY A 443 -0.79 -23.61 -24.46
N ASP A 444 -0.02 -23.68 -25.56
CA ASP A 444 1.41 -24.08 -25.57
C ASP A 444 2.36 -23.17 -24.77
N TRP A 445 1.91 -21.96 -24.45
CA TRP A 445 2.71 -20.90 -23.83
C TRP A 445 2.50 -20.77 -22.32
N ASN A 446 1.52 -21.51 -21.78
CA ASN A 446 1.32 -21.57 -20.35
C ASN A 446 2.38 -22.46 -19.70
N SER A 447 3.00 -21.95 -18.64
CA SER A 447 3.90 -22.65 -17.73
C SER A 447 3.12 -23.66 -16.86
N CYS A 448 2.59 -24.71 -17.48
CA CYS A 448 2.02 -25.84 -16.75
C CYS A 448 3.11 -26.85 -16.38
N TYR A 449 3.24 -27.17 -15.09
CA TYR A 449 4.21 -28.16 -14.60
C TYR A 449 3.76 -29.61 -14.81
N MET A 450 2.46 -29.84 -14.94
CA MET A 450 1.86 -31.14 -15.22
C MET A 450 1.18 -31.11 -16.58
N LYS A 451 1.96 -31.17 -17.67
CA LYS A 451 1.37 -31.45 -18.99
C LYS A 451 0.77 -32.85 -18.95
N LYS A 452 -0.56 -32.98 -18.98
CA LYS A 452 -1.19 -34.25 -19.35
C LYS A 452 -0.62 -34.64 -20.70
N LYS A 453 -0.02 -35.83 -20.81
CA LYS A 453 0.24 -36.39 -22.14
C LYS A 453 -1.11 -36.41 -22.88
N PRO A 454 -1.14 -36.02 -24.17
CA PRO A 454 -2.35 -36.16 -24.95
C PRO A 454 -2.83 -37.61 -24.80
N SER A 455 -4.12 -37.78 -24.51
CA SER A 455 -4.71 -39.08 -24.25
C SER A 455 -4.59 -39.95 -25.50
N THR A 456 -3.53 -40.75 -25.56
CA THR A 456 -3.54 -41.99 -26.33
C THR A 456 -3.65 -43.12 -25.31
N GLY A 457 -4.53 -44.08 -25.61
CA GLY A 457 -5.08 -45.03 -24.65
C GLY A 457 -4.07 -45.89 -23.88
N GLU A 458 -4.58 -46.41 -22.75
CA GLU A 458 -4.12 -47.56 -21.95
C GLU A 458 -3.00 -47.35 -20.88
N ARG A 459 -3.29 -47.79 -19.64
CA ARG A 459 -2.41 -47.70 -18.44
C ARG A 459 -1.53 -48.95 -18.31
N LYS A 460 -0.33 -48.80 -17.73
CA LYS A 460 0.74 -49.82 -17.61
C LYS A 460 1.05 -50.28 -16.14
N PRO A 461 1.68 -51.47 -15.92
CA PRO A 461 1.49 -52.33 -14.72
C PRO A 461 2.31 -52.05 -13.45
N TRP A 462 3.37 -51.23 -13.48
CA TRP A 462 4.37 -51.11 -12.38
C TRP A 462 3.92 -50.30 -11.16
N VAL A 463 2.89 -49.46 -11.28
CA VAL A 463 2.40 -48.62 -10.16
C VAL A 463 1.75 -49.47 -9.06
N ARG A 464 1.29 -50.68 -9.41
CA ARG A 464 0.69 -51.63 -8.48
C ARG A 464 1.73 -52.22 -7.52
N THR A 465 2.94 -52.47 -8.03
CA THR A 465 4.04 -53.10 -7.29
C THR A 465 4.52 -52.25 -6.10
N ALA A 466 4.46 -50.93 -6.19
CA ALA A 466 4.98 -50.05 -5.13
C ALA A 466 4.08 -49.99 -3.87
N ALA A 467 2.76 -50.09 -4.04
CA ALA A 467 1.83 -50.08 -2.91
C ALA A 467 1.85 -51.41 -2.14
N GLU A 468 2.15 -52.51 -2.83
CA GLU A 468 2.24 -53.85 -2.24
C GLU A 468 3.48 -54.05 -1.36
N VAL A 469 4.60 -53.40 -1.69
CA VAL A 469 5.86 -53.61 -0.96
C VAL A 469 5.91 -52.86 0.38
N LEU A 470 5.22 -51.71 0.50
CA LEU A 470 5.57 -50.76 1.56
C LEU A 470 4.51 -50.58 2.66
N GLY A 471 3.21 -50.76 2.39
CA GLY A 471 2.13 -50.58 3.39
C GLY A 471 2.02 -49.15 3.99
N VAL A 472 0.87 -48.79 4.58
CA VAL A 472 0.65 -47.44 5.18
C VAL A 472 -0.28 -47.47 6.41
N THR A 473 0.10 -46.79 7.49
CA THR A 473 -0.63 -46.65 8.77
C THR A 473 -1.38 -45.31 8.93
N LYS A 474 -2.46 -45.27 9.74
CA LYS A 474 -3.32 -44.09 10.01
C LYS A 474 -3.23 -43.58 11.45
N GLY A 475 -3.33 -42.25 11.62
CA GLY A 475 -3.42 -41.54 12.92
C GLY A 475 -4.55 -40.50 12.98
N SER A 476 -5.00 -40.18 14.20
CA SER A 476 -6.33 -39.69 14.64
C SER A 476 -6.58 -38.16 14.61
N LYS A 477 -7.87 -37.75 14.70
CA LYS A 477 -8.43 -36.36 14.68
C LYS A 477 -8.60 -35.74 16.09
N GLY A 478 -8.51 -34.41 16.21
CA GLY A 478 -8.84 -33.63 17.42
C GLY A 478 -9.64 -32.33 17.13
N ALA A 479 -10.48 -31.91 18.09
CA ALA A 479 -11.61 -30.97 17.99
C ALA A 479 -11.29 -29.44 18.05
N THR A 480 -12.23 -28.62 17.55
CA THR A 480 -12.21 -27.14 17.43
C THR A 480 -12.59 -26.39 18.72
N LYS A 481 -11.94 -25.25 19.02
CA LYS A 481 -12.20 -24.36 20.18
C LYS A 481 -12.84 -23.03 19.76
N ASP A 482 -13.96 -22.66 20.39
CA ASP A 482 -14.58 -21.32 20.31
C ASP A 482 -14.03 -20.33 21.36
N THR A 483 -14.34 -19.04 21.19
CA THR A 483 -13.77 -17.94 21.98
C THR A 483 -14.35 -17.84 23.39
N TRP A 484 -13.46 -17.69 24.37
CA TRP A 484 -13.68 -17.93 25.81
C TRP A 484 -14.65 -17.01 26.59
N TRP A 485 -15.17 -15.94 26.00
CA TRP A 485 -16.11 -14.98 26.66
C TRP A 485 -17.45 -14.87 25.92
N TRP A 486 -17.65 -15.66 24.87
CA TRP A 486 -18.87 -15.65 24.08
C TRP A 486 -20.00 -16.37 24.83
N ASN A 487 -21.19 -15.79 24.87
CA ASN A 487 -22.36 -16.39 25.49
C ASN A 487 -23.65 -16.08 24.71
N GLU A 488 -24.72 -16.77 25.06
CA GLU A 488 -26.01 -16.71 24.37
C GLU A 488 -26.65 -15.30 24.45
N ASP A 489 -26.49 -14.61 25.58
CA ASP A 489 -26.99 -13.24 25.78
C ASP A 489 -26.39 -12.25 24.76
N VAL A 490 -25.09 -12.34 24.53
CA VAL A 490 -24.37 -11.52 23.53
C VAL A 490 -24.84 -11.85 22.12
N GLN A 491 -25.02 -13.14 21.84
CA GLN A 491 -25.46 -13.62 20.54
C GLN A 491 -26.87 -13.12 20.20
N GLN A 492 -27.80 -13.19 21.16
CA GLN A 492 -29.17 -12.71 20.97
C GLN A 492 -29.23 -11.19 20.80
N ALA A 493 -28.54 -10.43 21.65
CA ALA A 493 -28.55 -8.97 21.56
C ALA A 493 -27.92 -8.44 20.26
N LEU A 494 -26.89 -9.11 19.73
CA LEU A 494 -26.28 -8.78 18.44
C LEU A 494 -27.18 -9.14 17.25
N LYS A 495 -27.99 -10.21 17.37
CA LYS A 495 -29.01 -10.60 16.39
C LYS A 495 -30.12 -9.56 16.30
N GLU A 496 -30.69 -9.17 17.44
CA GLU A 496 -31.74 -8.13 17.54
C GLU A 496 -31.29 -6.79 16.94
N LYS A 497 -30.06 -6.35 17.26
CA LYS A 497 -29.46 -5.15 16.68
C LYS A 497 -29.37 -5.22 15.15
N LYS A 498 -28.95 -6.37 14.61
CA LYS A 498 -28.82 -6.58 13.16
C LYS A 498 -30.19 -6.53 12.48
N GLU A 499 -31.23 -7.06 13.10
CA GLU A 499 -32.59 -7.01 12.58
C GLU A 499 -33.16 -5.58 12.57
N CYS A 500 -33.00 -4.82 13.65
CA CYS A 500 -33.40 -3.40 13.66
C CYS A 500 -32.63 -2.56 12.63
N TYR A 501 -31.35 -2.86 12.38
CA TYR A 501 -30.58 -2.17 11.34
C TYR A 501 -31.10 -2.46 9.93
N LYS A 502 -31.49 -3.71 9.64
CA LYS A 502 -32.11 -4.08 8.37
C LYS A 502 -33.40 -3.30 8.13
N ARG A 503 -34.22 -3.10 9.18
CA ARG A 503 -35.46 -2.31 9.07
C ARG A 503 -35.18 -0.83 8.75
N VAL A 504 -34.17 -0.21 9.38
CA VAL A 504 -33.72 1.17 9.04
C VAL A 504 -33.20 1.29 7.61
N PHE A 505 -32.60 0.23 7.08
CA PHE A 505 -32.09 0.21 5.72
C PHE A 505 -33.21 0.24 4.68
N HIS A 506 -34.33 -0.43 4.96
CA HIS A 506 -35.50 -0.45 4.09
C HIS A 506 -36.45 0.74 4.29
N ASP A 507 -36.63 1.21 5.53
CA ASP A 507 -37.45 2.37 5.87
C ASP A 507 -36.72 3.26 6.90
N ARG A 508 -36.39 4.48 6.46
CA ARG A 508 -35.67 5.50 7.25
C ARG A 508 -36.58 6.37 8.12
N SER A 509 -37.74 5.87 8.51
CA SER A 509 -38.59 6.53 9.50
C SER A 509 -37.88 6.77 10.84
N THR A 510 -38.34 7.80 11.55
CA THR A 510 -37.80 8.19 12.86
C THR A 510 -37.92 7.08 13.90
N ASP A 511 -39.03 6.32 13.89
CA ASP A 511 -39.27 5.17 14.78
C ASP A 511 -38.28 4.01 14.55
N ASN A 512 -38.03 3.62 13.30
CA ASN A 512 -37.04 2.57 13.00
C ASN A 512 -35.63 2.98 13.42
N MET A 513 -35.28 4.25 13.20
CA MET A 513 -34.00 4.81 13.62
C MET A 513 -33.83 4.78 15.15
N GLU A 514 -34.89 5.06 15.90
CA GLU A 514 -34.89 5.01 17.36
C GLU A 514 -34.78 3.57 17.89
N ARG A 515 -35.54 2.63 17.32
CA ARG A 515 -35.45 1.20 17.67
C ARG A 515 -34.06 0.62 17.43
N TYR A 516 -33.41 0.98 16.33
CA TYR A 516 -32.02 0.58 16.09
C TYR A 516 -31.04 1.18 17.10
N LYS A 517 -31.21 2.46 17.48
CA LYS A 517 -30.36 3.09 18.51
C LYS A 517 -30.50 2.37 19.86
N VAL A 518 -31.71 1.98 20.25
CA VAL A 518 -31.98 1.22 21.47
C VAL A 518 -31.33 -0.17 21.41
N ALA A 519 -31.56 -0.94 20.34
CA ALA A 519 -30.98 -2.27 20.17
C ALA A 519 -29.44 -2.25 20.11
N LYS A 520 -28.85 -1.22 19.52
CA LYS A 520 -27.38 -1.00 19.52
C LYS A 520 -26.84 -0.75 20.92
N LYS A 521 -27.58 -0.03 21.78
CA LYS A 521 -27.18 0.23 23.18
C LYS A 521 -27.24 -1.05 24.01
N ILE A 522 -28.28 -1.86 23.82
CA ILE A 522 -28.46 -3.16 24.49
C ILE A 522 -27.34 -4.13 24.10
N ALA A 523 -27.05 -4.28 22.79
CA ALA A 523 -25.96 -5.15 22.32
C ALA A 523 -24.58 -4.74 22.87
N LYS A 524 -24.32 -3.43 22.96
CA LYS A 524 -23.07 -2.92 23.53
C LYS A 524 -22.97 -3.23 25.03
N ARG A 525 -24.08 -3.15 25.77
CA ARG A 525 -24.15 -3.49 27.20
C ARG A 525 -23.91 -4.99 27.41
N ALA A 526 -24.61 -5.86 26.68
CA ALA A 526 -24.46 -7.32 26.78
C ALA A 526 -23.02 -7.78 26.53
N VAL A 527 -22.35 -7.24 25.50
CA VAL A 527 -20.92 -7.55 25.23
C VAL A 527 -20.01 -7.06 26.36
N SER A 528 -20.30 -5.89 26.92
CA SER A 528 -19.50 -5.34 28.02
C SER A 528 -19.64 -6.17 29.29
N GLU A 529 -20.85 -6.61 29.62
CA GLU A 529 -21.14 -7.43 30.79
C GLU A 529 -20.60 -8.85 30.65
N ALA A 530 -20.71 -9.47 29.47
CA ALA A 530 -20.14 -10.79 29.21
C ALA A 530 -18.61 -10.79 29.27
N LYS A 531 -17.98 -9.75 28.72
CA LYS A 531 -16.53 -9.56 28.88
C LYS A 531 -16.15 -9.27 30.32
N GLY A 532 -16.89 -8.40 31.01
CA GLY A 532 -16.68 -8.09 32.43
C GLY A 532 -16.68 -9.35 33.28
N ARG A 533 -17.75 -10.14 33.21
CA ARG A 533 -17.88 -11.42 33.91
C ARG A 533 -16.76 -12.41 33.57
N ALA A 534 -16.45 -12.57 32.28
CA ALA A 534 -15.37 -13.48 31.87
C ALA A 534 -14.00 -13.01 32.40
N TYR A 535 -13.76 -11.70 32.47
CA TYR A 535 -12.56 -11.15 33.09
C TYR A 535 -12.56 -11.30 34.60
N ASP A 536 -13.67 -11.08 35.30
CA ASP A 536 -13.77 -11.27 36.75
C ASP A 536 -13.54 -12.74 37.14
N ASP A 537 -14.13 -13.69 36.40
CA ASP A 537 -13.89 -15.13 36.56
C ASP A 537 -12.45 -15.53 36.21
N LEU A 538 -11.84 -14.86 35.23
CA LEU A 538 -10.42 -15.03 34.93
C LEU A 538 -9.56 -14.50 36.08
N TYR A 539 -9.86 -13.32 36.61
CA TYR A 539 -9.12 -12.67 37.70
C TYR A 539 -9.22 -13.46 39.02
N GLN A 540 -10.37 -14.04 39.35
CA GLN A 540 -10.52 -14.93 40.50
C GLN A 540 -9.70 -16.22 40.35
N ARG A 541 -9.59 -16.76 39.13
CA ARG A 541 -8.77 -17.95 38.84
C ARG A 541 -7.27 -17.67 38.85
N LEU A 542 -6.82 -16.42 38.73
CA LEU A 542 -5.39 -16.07 38.77
C LEU A 542 -4.73 -16.37 40.13
N SER A 543 -5.51 -16.46 41.22
CA SER A 543 -5.00 -16.83 42.55
C SER A 543 -4.84 -18.35 42.74
N THR A 544 -5.13 -19.16 41.71
CA THR A 544 -5.00 -20.62 41.74
C THR A 544 -3.82 -21.08 40.88
N LYS A 545 -3.23 -22.25 41.19
CA LYS A 545 -2.09 -22.82 40.44
C LYS A 545 -2.35 -23.01 38.93
N GLU A 546 -3.61 -23.16 38.53
CA GLU A 546 -4.00 -23.34 37.12
C GLU A 546 -4.06 -22.02 36.33
N GLY A 547 -4.34 -20.90 37.02
CA GLY A 547 -4.37 -19.56 36.42
C GLY A 547 -2.99 -18.97 36.11
N GLU A 548 -1.92 -19.53 36.67
CA GLU A 548 -0.53 -19.06 36.51
C GLU A 548 -0.10 -19.01 35.03
N LYS A 549 -0.55 -19.99 34.21
CA LYS A 549 -0.29 -20.01 32.75
C LYS A 549 -1.06 -18.93 31.99
N ASP A 550 -2.24 -18.55 32.47
CA ASP A 550 -3.02 -17.47 31.86
C ASP A 550 -2.46 -16.09 32.23
N ILE A 551 -1.79 -15.95 33.39
CA ILE A 551 -0.98 -14.77 33.74
C ILE A 551 0.16 -14.59 32.72
N TYR A 552 0.94 -15.63 32.44
CA TYR A 552 2.03 -15.56 31.44
C TYR A 552 1.52 -15.27 30.02
N ARG A 553 0.35 -15.81 29.64
CA ARG A 553 -0.29 -15.52 28.35
C ARG A 553 -0.75 -14.06 28.28
N MET A 554 -1.36 -13.54 29.35
CA MET A 554 -1.73 -12.11 29.47
C MET A 554 -0.51 -11.20 29.46
N ALA A 555 0.55 -11.58 30.18
CA ALA A 555 1.81 -10.84 30.26
C ALA A 555 2.48 -10.75 28.87
N ARG A 556 2.62 -11.87 28.14
CA ARG A 556 3.16 -11.86 26.77
C ARG A 556 2.28 -11.11 25.77
N PHE A 557 0.95 -11.16 25.92
CA PHE A 557 0.05 -10.43 25.02
C PHE A 557 0.08 -8.92 25.29
N ARG A 558 0.25 -8.51 26.55
CA ARG A 558 0.51 -7.12 26.94
C ARG A 558 1.90 -6.68 26.47
N GLU A 559 2.94 -7.49 26.67
CA GLU A 559 4.34 -7.28 26.27
C GLU A 559 4.49 -7.02 24.76
N ARG A 560 3.81 -7.81 23.91
CA ARG A 560 3.83 -7.64 22.44
C ARG A 560 3.11 -6.37 21.97
N LYS A 561 2.12 -5.87 22.72
CA LYS A 561 1.47 -4.58 22.46
C LYS A 561 2.27 -3.39 23.01
N THR A 562 3.22 -3.62 23.90
CA THR A 562 4.13 -2.60 24.48
C THR A 562 5.53 -2.59 23.90
N ARG A 563 5.80 -3.32 22.81
CA ARG A 563 7.14 -3.37 22.17
C ARG A 563 7.65 -2.02 21.61
N ASP A 564 6.82 -0.97 21.63
CA ASP A 564 7.25 0.40 21.32
C ASP A 564 7.77 1.22 22.51
N LEU A 565 7.94 0.68 23.74
CA LEU A 565 8.18 1.57 24.90
C LEU A 565 9.24 1.23 25.98
N ASN A 566 9.88 0.06 26.07
CA ASN A 566 10.51 -0.30 27.36
C ASN A 566 12.00 -0.65 27.48
N GLN A 567 12.89 -0.54 26.48
CA GLN A 567 14.30 -0.95 26.69
C GLN A 567 15.38 -0.14 25.96
N VAL A 568 15.47 1.16 26.22
CA VAL A 568 16.72 1.90 25.96
C VAL A 568 17.43 2.09 27.30
N LYS A 569 18.23 1.10 27.69
CA LYS A 569 18.98 1.10 28.96
C LYS A 569 20.22 2.01 28.96
N CYS A 570 20.59 2.55 27.80
CA CYS A 570 21.76 3.40 27.65
C CYS A 570 21.60 4.44 26.54
N ILE A 571 22.12 5.63 26.77
CA ILE A 571 22.07 6.77 25.85
C ILE A 571 23.45 7.42 25.77
N LYS A 572 23.82 7.91 24.60
CA LYS A 572 25.06 8.66 24.41
C LYS A 572 24.94 10.10 24.92
N ASP A 573 25.95 10.56 25.64
CA ASP A 573 26.10 11.97 26.01
C ASP A 573 26.45 12.85 24.80
N ALA A 574 26.77 14.13 25.01
CA ALA A 574 27.16 15.04 23.93
C ALA A 574 28.57 14.74 23.34
N ARG A 575 29.36 13.88 23.99
CA ARG A 575 30.72 13.47 23.61
C ARG A 575 30.78 12.02 23.11
N ASP A 576 29.63 11.46 22.73
CA ASP A 576 29.42 10.08 22.30
C ASP A 576 29.79 8.99 23.35
N GLN A 577 29.86 9.35 24.63
CA GLN A 577 30.08 8.40 25.73
C GLN A 577 28.76 7.81 26.22
N LEU A 578 28.77 6.52 26.53
CA LEU A 578 27.57 5.79 26.96
C LEU A 578 27.21 6.07 28.43
N LEU A 579 26.04 6.65 28.64
CA LEU A 579 25.40 6.80 29.94
C LEU A 579 24.55 5.57 30.24
N MET A 580 24.75 4.99 31.42
CA MET A 580 24.10 3.75 31.87
C MET A 580 23.32 3.93 33.19
N LYS A 581 23.53 5.04 33.92
CA LYS A 581 22.82 5.34 35.16
C LYS A 581 21.50 6.05 34.85
N GLU A 582 20.43 5.67 35.56
CA GLU A 582 19.07 6.21 35.35
C GLU A 582 19.02 7.74 35.46
N GLU A 583 19.68 8.31 36.47
CA GLU A 583 19.72 9.77 36.67
C GLU A 583 20.48 10.50 35.56
N ASP A 584 21.57 9.92 35.06
CA ASP A 584 22.35 10.49 33.95
C ASP A 584 21.54 10.44 32.63
N ILE A 585 20.77 9.37 32.41
CA ILE A 585 19.90 9.22 31.24
C ILE A 585 18.75 10.23 31.28
N LYS A 586 18.10 10.41 32.44
CA LYS A 586 17.06 11.44 32.66
C LYS A 586 17.62 12.84 32.41
N LEU A 587 18.78 13.13 32.97
CA LEU A 587 19.45 14.42 32.79
C LEU A 587 19.78 14.66 31.32
N ARG A 588 20.32 13.66 30.62
CA ARG A 588 20.65 13.74 29.20
C ARG A 588 19.44 14.01 28.31
N TRP A 589 18.29 13.38 28.59
CA TRP A 589 17.04 13.64 27.90
C TRP A 589 16.52 15.04 28.14
N ARG A 590 16.55 15.49 29.40
CA ARG A 590 16.20 16.86 29.78
C ARG A 590 17.09 17.85 29.02
N GLU A 591 18.41 17.72 29.13
CA GLU A 591 19.38 18.58 28.45
C GLU A 591 19.18 18.59 26.94
N TYR A 592 18.95 17.43 26.32
CA TYR A 592 18.69 17.35 24.90
C TYR A 592 17.47 18.18 24.49
N PHE A 593 16.33 17.97 25.15
CA PHE A 593 15.10 18.67 24.80
C PHE A 593 15.09 20.12 25.28
N ASP A 594 15.75 20.44 26.39
CA ASP A 594 15.93 21.81 26.88
C ASP A 594 16.80 22.61 25.91
N ASN A 595 17.96 22.08 25.52
CA ASN A 595 18.78 22.68 24.47
C ASN A 595 18.06 22.71 23.13
N LEU A 596 17.29 21.67 22.79
CA LEU A 596 16.49 21.68 21.59
C LEU A 596 15.48 22.81 21.66
N PHE A 597 14.76 23.05 22.75
CA PHE A 597 13.69 24.05 22.82
C PHE A 597 14.15 25.47 23.17
N ASN A 598 15.28 25.62 23.87
CA ASN A 598 15.76 26.88 24.46
C ASN A 598 17.21 27.23 24.11
N GLY A 599 18.02 26.29 23.61
CA GLY A 599 19.48 26.44 23.43
C GLY A 599 19.95 27.30 22.26
N GLU A 600 19.04 27.80 21.43
CA GLU A 600 19.32 28.84 20.43
C GLU A 600 18.68 30.16 20.92
N SER A 601 19.28 30.78 21.93
CA SER A 601 18.89 32.10 22.41
C SER A 601 20.10 33.02 22.44
N GLU A 602 20.27 33.83 21.39
CA GLU A 602 20.79 35.19 21.54
C GLU A 602 20.26 36.05 20.38
N SER A 603 19.26 36.87 20.71
CA SER A 603 19.18 38.29 20.32
C SER A 603 19.83 38.69 18.99
N THR A 604 19.20 38.32 17.88
CA THR A 604 19.05 39.34 16.84
C THR A 604 17.78 40.08 17.22
N SER A 605 17.86 41.36 17.54
CA SER A 605 16.69 42.23 17.60
C SER A 605 16.01 42.13 16.23
N ILE A 606 15.06 41.20 16.07
CA ILE A 606 14.24 41.12 14.87
C ILE A 606 13.48 42.43 14.87
N GLN A 607 13.95 43.40 14.07
CA GLN A 607 13.28 44.66 13.85
C GLN A 607 11.96 44.32 13.14
N LEU A 608 10.89 44.24 13.93
CA LEU A 608 9.53 44.16 13.46
C LEU A 608 9.04 45.61 13.35
N ASP A 609 8.20 45.88 12.36
CA ASP A 609 7.62 47.20 12.15
C ASP A 609 6.65 47.49 13.32
N ASP A 610 7.05 48.37 14.25
CA ASP A 610 6.48 48.55 15.60
C ASP A 610 5.16 49.36 15.64
N SER A 611 4.29 49.21 14.63
CA SER A 611 2.93 49.79 14.72
C SER A 611 1.94 48.76 15.26
N PHE A 612 1.87 48.67 16.59
CA PHE A 612 0.73 48.04 17.26
C PHE A 612 -0.52 48.89 16.96
N ASP A 613 -1.28 48.52 15.94
CA ASP A 613 -2.49 49.24 15.57
C ASP A 613 -3.61 48.93 16.60
N ASP A 614 -3.74 49.78 17.62
CA ASP A 614 -4.79 49.70 18.66
C ASP A 614 -6.21 49.84 18.07
N ALA A 615 -6.34 50.14 16.77
CA ALA A 615 -7.60 50.19 16.04
C ALA A 615 -8.27 48.81 15.87
N ASN A 616 -7.57 47.68 16.06
CA ASN A 616 -8.11 46.33 15.82
C ASN A 616 -8.94 45.75 17.01
N ARG A 617 -9.64 46.61 17.75
CA ARG A 617 -10.54 46.23 18.87
C ARG A 617 -11.92 45.83 18.34
N HIS A 618 -11.99 44.75 17.56
CA HIS A 618 -13.27 44.20 17.13
C HIS A 618 -13.99 43.44 18.26
N PHE A 619 -15.32 43.55 18.28
CA PHE A 619 -16.17 42.81 19.20
C PHE A 619 -16.01 41.30 18.98
N VAL A 620 -15.53 40.58 20.01
CA VAL A 620 -15.47 39.12 20.00
C VAL A 620 -16.71 38.54 20.67
N ARG A 621 -17.55 37.88 19.88
CA ARG A 621 -18.76 37.23 20.38
C ARG A 621 -18.42 36.13 21.40
N ARG A 622 -19.34 35.90 22.34
CA ARG A 622 -19.28 34.77 23.28
C ARG A 622 -19.26 33.43 22.52
N ILE A 623 -18.62 32.43 23.12
CA ILE A 623 -18.59 31.05 22.61
C ILE A 623 -19.95 30.41 22.81
N GLN A 624 -20.47 29.84 21.73
CA GLN A 624 -21.75 29.15 21.72
C GLN A 624 -21.56 27.66 21.99
N GLU A 625 -22.58 27.03 22.56
CA GLU A 625 -22.57 25.58 22.83
C GLU A 625 -22.41 24.74 21.56
N THR A 626 -22.89 25.23 20.42
CA THR A 626 -22.72 24.57 19.12
C THR A 626 -21.25 24.46 18.72
N GLU A 627 -20.45 25.51 18.94
CA GLU A 627 -19.01 25.52 18.64
C GLU A 627 -18.27 24.48 19.49
N VAL A 628 -18.63 24.37 20.79
CA VAL A 628 -18.05 23.38 21.70
C VAL A 628 -18.47 21.95 21.33
N ARG A 629 -19.75 21.76 20.98
CA ARG A 629 -20.28 20.47 20.52
C ARG A 629 -19.55 19.97 19.27
N GLU A 630 -19.29 20.86 18.31
CA GLU A 630 -18.53 20.54 17.11
C GLU A 630 -17.06 20.19 17.42
N ALA A 631 -16.41 20.95 18.31
CA ALA A 631 -15.05 20.67 18.74
C ALA A 631 -14.93 19.26 19.36
N ILE A 632 -15.85 18.88 20.25
CA ILE A 632 -15.90 17.53 20.87
C ILE A 632 -16.10 16.43 19.81
N LYS A 633 -16.94 16.68 18.81
CA LYS A 633 -17.18 15.72 17.71
C LYS A 633 -15.93 15.49 16.86
N ARG A 634 -15.14 16.54 16.60
CA ARG A 634 -13.91 16.48 15.78
C ARG A 634 -12.73 15.80 16.48
N MET A 635 -12.72 15.75 17.81
CA MET A 635 -11.66 15.06 18.55
C MET A 635 -11.65 13.54 18.25
N LYS A 636 -10.49 12.90 18.27
CA LYS A 636 -10.39 11.43 18.09
C LYS A 636 -10.28 10.75 19.47
N GLY A 637 -10.97 9.62 19.65
CA GLY A 637 -10.87 8.81 20.87
C GLY A 637 -9.62 7.92 20.89
N GLY A 638 -9.32 7.34 22.05
CA GLY A 638 -8.19 6.42 22.26
C GLY A 638 -6.82 7.09 22.13
N LYS A 639 -6.71 8.36 22.53
CA LYS A 639 -5.47 9.15 22.49
C LYS A 639 -4.84 9.25 23.87
N ALA A 640 -3.49 9.29 23.90
CA ALA A 640 -2.73 9.46 25.13
C ALA A 640 -3.03 10.81 25.79
N VAL A 641 -3.31 10.78 27.09
CA VAL A 641 -3.72 11.93 27.89
C VAL A 641 -2.53 12.77 28.35
N GLY A 642 -2.78 14.05 28.62
CA GLY A 642 -1.81 14.94 29.24
C GLY A 642 -1.67 14.71 30.75
N PRO A 643 -0.94 15.62 31.44
CA PRO A 643 -0.71 15.52 32.89
C PRO A 643 -1.97 15.51 33.77
N ASP A 644 -3.08 16.06 33.27
CA ASP A 644 -4.37 16.06 33.97
C ASP A 644 -5.06 14.69 33.99
N ALA A 645 -4.58 13.74 33.18
CA ALA A 645 -5.16 12.41 33.01
C ALA A 645 -6.66 12.42 32.62
N ILE A 646 -7.16 13.50 32.02
CA ILE A 646 -8.57 13.61 31.58
C ILE A 646 -8.68 13.24 30.09
N PRO A 647 -9.21 12.05 29.74
CA PRO A 647 -9.41 11.66 28.35
C PRO A 647 -10.62 12.37 27.74
N ILE A 648 -10.66 12.44 26.40
CA ILE A 648 -11.77 13.12 25.70
C ILE A 648 -13.11 12.38 25.88
N GLU A 649 -13.03 11.09 26.14
CA GLU A 649 -14.14 10.19 26.45
C GLU A 649 -14.94 10.66 27.67
N VAL A 650 -14.29 11.26 28.68
CA VAL A 650 -14.99 11.81 29.86
C VAL A 650 -15.95 12.92 29.43
N TRP A 651 -15.47 13.88 28.63
CA TRP A 651 -16.29 14.97 28.10
C TRP A 651 -17.43 14.48 27.21
N ARG A 652 -17.23 13.37 26.49
CA ARG A 652 -18.28 12.74 25.67
C ARG A 652 -19.33 12.03 26.50
N CYS A 653 -18.94 11.39 27.61
CA CYS A 653 -19.87 10.66 28.48
C CYS A 653 -20.82 11.60 29.23
N LEU A 654 -20.35 12.80 29.58
CA LEU A 654 -21.13 13.83 30.26
C LEU A 654 -22.18 14.52 29.38
N GLY A 655 -22.18 14.29 28.06
CA GLY A 655 -23.20 14.78 27.14
C GLY A 655 -23.36 16.30 27.15
N ASP A 656 -24.60 16.79 27.14
CA ASP A 656 -24.89 18.24 27.12
C ASP A 656 -24.43 18.97 28.38
N ILE A 657 -24.32 18.28 29.53
CA ILE A 657 -23.80 18.88 30.77
C ILE A 657 -22.34 19.33 30.56
N ALA A 658 -21.52 18.51 29.92
CA ALA A 658 -20.15 18.89 29.57
C ALA A 658 -20.13 20.06 28.58
N ILE A 659 -21.04 20.10 27.61
CA ILE A 659 -21.11 21.21 26.64
C ILE A 659 -21.42 22.52 27.37
N ILE A 660 -22.43 22.54 28.25
CA ILE A 660 -22.78 23.72 29.05
C ILE A 660 -21.61 24.16 29.93
N TRP A 661 -20.97 23.21 30.62
CA TRP A 661 -19.86 23.51 31.53
C TRP A 661 -18.62 24.01 30.80
N LEU A 662 -18.21 23.34 29.72
CA LEU A 662 -17.08 23.75 28.89
C LEU A 662 -17.35 25.10 28.21
N THR A 663 -18.57 25.36 27.75
CA THR A 663 -18.95 26.67 27.21
C THR A 663 -18.83 27.76 28.28
N LYS A 664 -19.26 27.50 29.52
CA LYS A 664 -19.07 28.45 30.64
C LYS A 664 -17.60 28.69 30.92
N LEU A 665 -16.79 27.63 31.02
CA LEU A 665 -15.34 27.70 31.23
C LEU A 665 -14.65 28.50 30.11
N PHE A 666 -14.92 28.16 28.85
CA PHE A 666 -14.32 28.82 27.69
C PHE A 666 -14.72 30.28 27.59
N ASN A 667 -15.96 30.62 27.91
CA ASN A 667 -16.38 32.03 28.00
C ASN A 667 -15.74 32.76 29.18
N GLN A 668 -15.46 32.08 30.29
CA GLN A 668 -14.72 32.67 31.41
C GLN A 668 -13.27 32.97 31.02
N ILE A 669 -12.58 32.02 30.37
CA ILE A 669 -11.24 32.22 29.80
C ILE A 669 -11.24 33.38 28.80
N LEU A 670 -12.23 33.40 27.89
CA LEU A 670 -12.41 34.48 26.92
C LEU A 670 -12.61 35.84 27.60
N ARG A 671 -13.33 35.91 28.72
CA ARG A 671 -13.50 37.16 29.46
C ARG A 671 -12.21 37.58 30.16
N SER A 672 -11.60 36.67 30.92
CA SER A 672 -10.42 36.95 31.76
C SER A 672 -9.12 37.11 30.98
N ASN A 673 -9.05 36.65 29.73
CA ASN A 673 -7.80 36.47 28.97
C ASN A 673 -6.78 35.55 29.66
N LYS A 674 -7.27 34.63 30.51
CA LYS A 674 -6.41 33.76 31.33
C LYS A 674 -6.88 32.33 31.24
N MET A 675 -5.99 31.45 30.78
CA MET A 675 -6.23 30.01 30.83
C MET A 675 -5.85 29.43 32.21
N PRO A 676 -6.40 28.26 32.58
CA PRO A 676 -5.99 27.56 33.80
C PRO A 676 -4.49 27.28 33.84
N GLU A 677 -3.88 27.43 35.01
CA GLU A 677 -2.43 27.21 35.20
C GLU A 677 -2.04 25.75 34.96
N GLU A 678 -2.94 24.81 35.24
CA GLU A 678 -2.77 23.38 35.00
C GLU A 678 -2.52 23.05 33.52
N TRP A 679 -3.06 23.87 32.60
CA TRP A 679 -2.87 23.68 31.16
C TRP A 679 -1.48 24.11 30.68
N ARG A 680 -0.71 24.82 31.52
CA ARG A 680 0.67 25.24 31.20
C ARG A 680 1.69 24.10 31.32
N ARG A 681 1.34 22.98 31.95
CA ARG A 681 2.21 21.81 32.10
C ARG A 681 1.94 20.77 31.01
N SER A 682 3.01 20.20 30.47
CA SER A 682 2.95 19.08 29.51
C SER A 682 4.01 18.01 29.80
N THR A 683 3.83 16.84 29.20
CA THR A 683 4.82 15.76 29.26
C THR A 683 5.26 15.38 27.86
N LEU A 684 6.56 15.32 27.60
CA LEU A 684 7.14 14.95 26.32
C LEU A 684 7.56 13.48 26.36
N VAL A 685 7.14 12.69 25.37
CA VAL A 685 7.50 11.29 25.23
C VAL A 685 8.45 11.14 24.03
N PRO A 686 9.72 10.75 24.21
CA PRO A 686 10.63 10.47 23.11
C PRO A 686 10.21 9.20 22.36
N ILE A 687 9.98 9.29 21.06
CA ILE A 687 9.65 8.15 20.19
C ILE A 687 10.74 7.99 19.14
N TYR A 688 11.36 6.82 19.09
CA TYR A 688 12.43 6.53 18.15
C TYR A 688 11.92 6.60 16.69
N LYS A 689 12.69 7.23 15.79
CA LYS A 689 12.30 7.44 14.39
C LYS A 689 12.48 6.19 13.50
N ASN A 690 12.85 5.04 14.08
CA ASN A 690 13.19 3.81 13.35
C ASN A 690 14.31 4.04 12.30
N LYS A 691 15.23 4.97 12.59
CA LYS A 691 16.35 5.35 11.71
C LYS A 691 17.52 5.88 12.54
N GLY A 692 18.74 5.46 12.20
CA GLY A 692 19.99 5.90 12.87
C GLY A 692 20.27 5.15 14.17
N ASP A 693 21.29 5.57 14.90
CA ASP A 693 21.66 4.99 16.21
C ASP A 693 20.55 5.20 17.27
N ILE A 694 20.05 4.11 17.86
CA ILE A 694 19.05 4.10 18.93
C ILE A 694 19.57 4.75 20.23
N GLN A 695 20.87 4.83 20.42
CA GLN A 695 21.48 5.45 21.60
C GLN A 695 21.62 6.97 21.46
N SER A 696 21.37 7.54 20.27
CA SER A 696 21.46 8.97 20.02
C SER A 696 20.10 9.66 20.18
N CYS A 697 20.02 10.67 21.06
CA CYS A 697 18.79 11.45 21.28
C CYS A 697 18.26 12.13 19.99
N THR A 698 19.13 12.43 19.03
CA THR A 698 18.75 13.09 17.76
C THR A 698 17.83 12.25 16.87
N ASN A 699 17.89 10.92 17.04
CA ASN A 699 17.09 9.96 16.30
C ASN A 699 15.71 9.72 16.93
N TYR A 700 15.33 10.51 17.93
CA TYR A 700 14.01 10.48 18.55
C TYR A 700 13.19 11.70 18.15
N ARG A 701 11.87 11.53 18.18
CA ARG A 701 10.87 12.57 18.03
C ARG A 701 10.19 12.77 19.38
N GLY A 702 10.25 13.96 19.93
CA GLY A 702 9.49 14.29 21.15
C GLY A 702 8.00 14.45 20.82
N ILE A 703 7.14 13.60 21.39
CA ILE A 703 5.68 13.78 21.31
C ILE A 703 5.18 14.41 22.59
N LYS A 704 4.70 15.65 22.49
CA LYS A 704 4.16 16.41 23.62
C LYS A 704 2.71 16.02 23.91
N LEU A 705 2.48 15.53 25.12
CA LEU A 705 1.18 15.22 25.70
C LEU A 705 0.67 16.45 26.47
N MET A 706 -0.51 16.94 26.07
CA MET A 706 -1.16 18.13 26.62
C MET A 706 -2.59 17.77 27.06
N SER A 707 -3.14 18.55 27.99
CA SER A 707 -4.54 18.42 28.41
C SER A 707 -5.49 18.33 27.21
N HIS A 708 -6.35 17.33 27.18
CA HIS A 708 -7.38 17.23 26.14
C HIS A 708 -8.39 18.37 26.22
N THR A 709 -8.63 18.90 27.43
CA THR A 709 -9.51 20.05 27.65
C THR A 709 -8.91 21.32 27.04
N MET A 710 -7.60 21.52 27.17
CA MET A 710 -6.88 22.58 26.45
C MET A 710 -6.99 22.41 24.93
N LYS A 711 -6.84 21.18 24.41
CA LYS A 711 -6.99 20.92 22.96
C LYS A 711 -8.40 21.22 22.44
N LEU A 712 -9.44 21.04 23.27
CA LEU A 712 -10.81 21.45 22.93
C LEU A 712 -10.92 22.98 22.82
N TRP A 713 -10.34 23.71 23.78
CA TRP A 713 -10.26 25.17 23.72
C TRP A 713 -9.53 25.64 22.44
N GLU A 714 -8.38 25.04 22.14
CA GLU A 714 -7.61 25.29 20.92
C GLU A 714 -8.42 25.06 19.64
N ARG A 715 -9.24 24.00 19.58
CA ARG A 715 -10.12 23.71 18.43
C ARG A 715 -11.20 24.77 18.22
N VAL A 716 -11.77 25.30 19.31
CA VAL A 716 -12.75 26.39 19.21
C VAL A 716 -12.09 27.66 18.70
N LEU A 717 -10.91 28.00 19.20
CA LEU A 717 -10.13 29.14 18.70
C LEU A 717 -9.72 28.95 17.24
N GLU A 718 -9.20 27.78 16.86
CA GLU A 718 -8.80 27.44 15.51
C GLU A 718 -9.95 27.64 14.51
N HIS A 719 -11.14 27.14 14.84
CA HIS A 719 -12.31 27.30 13.97
C HIS A 719 -12.68 28.77 13.77
N ARG A 720 -12.61 29.57 14.83
CA ARG A 720 -12.89 31.01 14.77
C ARG A 720 -11.83 31.77 13.99
N LEU A 721 -10.55 31.51 14.22
CA LEU A 721 -9.47 32.16 13.47
C LEU A 721 -9.59 31.87 11.98
N ARG A 722 -9.87 30.61 11.59
CA ARG A 722 -10.11 30.26 10.18
C ARG A 722 -11.26 31.01 9.51
N SER A 723 -12.25 31.46 10.28
CA SER A 723 -13.34 32.29 9.75
C SER A 723 -12.99 33.78 9.64
N LEU A 724 -11.91 34.23 10.29
CA LEU A 724 -11.46 35.62 10.32
C LEU A 724 -10.27 35.89 9.40
N THR A 725 -9.43 34.89 9.16
CA THR A 725 -8.21 35.02 8.37
C THR A 725 -8.30 34.24 7.06
N CYS A 726 -7.71 34.80 6.01
CA CYS A 726 -7.55 34.13 4.72
C CYS A 726 -6.07 33.74 4.56
N ILE A 727 -5.81 32.51 4.12
CA ILE A 727 -4.47 32.05 3.77
C ILE A 727 -4.43 31.90 2.25
N SER A 728 -3.30 32.22 1.65
CA SER A 728 -3.07 32.07 0.22
C SER A 728 -3.41 30.65 -0.28
N MET A 729 -3.97 30.59 -1.49
CA MET A 729 -4.32 29.34 -2.16
C MET A 729 -3.09 28.46 -2.46
N ASN A 730 -1.90 29.05 -2.36
CA ASN A 730 -0.61 28.44 -2.57
C ASN A 730 -0.14 27.58 -1.38
N GLN A 731 -0.81 27.63 -0.23
CA GLN A 731 -0.53 26.77 0.92
C GLN A 731 -1.40 25.50 0.88
N PHE A 732 -0.76 24.36 0.65
CA PHE A 732 -1.39 23.04 0.62
C PHE A 732 -1.29 22.32 1.96
N GLY A 733 -0.27 22.65 2.78
CA GLY A 733 -0.07 22.10 4.11
C GLY A 733 -1.07 22.65 5.13
N PHE A 734 -1.60 21.80 6.01
CA PHE A 734 -2.54 22.16 7.09
C PHE A 734 -3.85 22.85 6.64
N MET A 735 -4.19 22.76 5.35
CA MET A 735 -5.42 23.30 4.78
C MET A 735 -6.45 22.20 4.50
N PRO A 736 -7.74 22.41 4.85
CA PRO A 736 -8.78 21.40 4.60
C PRO A 736 -9.03 21.24 3.10
N GLY A 737 -9.16 19.99 2.65
CA GLY A 737 -9.43 19.68 1.24
C GLY A 737 -8.24 19.89 0.30
N ARG A 738 -7.03 20.14 0.85
CA ARG A 738 -5.79 20.25 0.08
C ARG A 738 -4.91 19.02 0.29
N SER A 739 -4.24 18.56 -0.75
CA SER A 739 -3.30 17.42 -0.66
C SER A 739 -1.99 17.66 -1.41
N THR A 740 -0.94 16.91 -1.02
CA THR A 740 0.34 16.90 -1.74
C THR A 740 0.17 16.46 -3.20
N ILE A 741 -0.83 15.60 -3.48
CA ILE A 741 -1.13 15.12 -4.82
C ILE A 741 -1.60 16.28 -5.71
N GLU A 742 -2.44 17.18 -5.20
CA GLU A 742 -2.90 18.37 -5.93
C GLU A 742 -1.75 19.33 -6.24
N ALA A 743 -0.86 19.57 -5.28
CA ALA A 743 0.33 20.41 -5.49
C ALA A 743 1.24 19.84 -6.59
N ILE A 744 1.49 18.52 -6.57
CA ILE A 744 2.27 17.82 -7.60
C ILE A 744 1.59 17.91 -8.96
N PHE A 745 0.27 17.74 -9.02
CA PHE A 745 -0.50 17.83 -10.25
C PHE A 745 -0.41 19.23 -10.88
N LEU A 746 -0.62 20.30 -10.09
CA LEU A 746 -0.54 21.68 -10.58
C LEU A 746 0.87 22.01 -11.08
N LEU A 747 1.90 21.58 -10.34
CA LEU A 747 3.28 21.75 -10.76
C LEU A 747 3.57 21.07 -12.11
N ARG A 748 3.05 19.86 -12.33
CA ARG A 748 3.15 19.17 -13.62
C ARG A 748 2.43 19.92 -14.75
N GLN A 749 1.25 20.45 -14.49
CA GLN A 749 0.52 21.25 -15.48
C GLN A 749 1.31 22.50 -15.89
N VAL A 750 1.95 23.20 -14.94
CA VAL A 750 2.84 24.34 -15.25
C VAL A 750 4.01 23.88 -16.12
N MET A 751 4.67 22.78 -15.77
CA MET A 751 5.78 22.22 -16.56
C MET A 751 5.34 21.86 -18.00
N GLU A 752 4.17 21.25 -18.16
CA GLU A 752 3.61 20.88 -19.46
C GLU A 752 3.31 22.12 -20.31
N ARG A 753 2.69 23.17 -19.75
CA ARG A 753 2.37 24.42 -20.46
C ARG A 753 3.59 25.19 -20.95
N TYR A 754 4.63 25.31 -20.11
CA TYR A 754 5.88 25.95 -20.52
C TYR A 754 6.58 25.17 -21.63
N ARG A 755 6.53 23.83 -21.56
CA ARG A 755 7.07 22.94 -22.59
C ARG A 755 6.31 23.06 -23.92
N GLU A 756 4.97 23.17 -23.89
CA GLU A 756 4.13 23.45 -25.08
C GLU A 756 4.52 24.76 -25.75
N GLN A 757 4.78 25.80 -24.96
CA GLN A 757 5.16 27.14 -25.45
C GLN A 757 6.64 27.27 -25.82
N LYS A 758 7.44 26.21 -25.65
CA LYS A 758 8.91 26.23 -25.83
C LYS A 758 9.59 27.35 -25.04
N LYS A 759 9.11 27.59 -23.83
CA LYS A 759 9.71 28.55 -22.89
C LYS A 759 10.49 27.79 -21.82
N ASP A 760 11.58 28.39 -21.38
CA ASP A 760 12.35 27.86 -20.27
C ASP A 760 11.57 28.04 -18.96
N LEU A 761 11.67 27.03 -18.09
CA LEU A 761 11.07 27.03 -16.76
C LEU A 761 12.14 26.58 -15.77
N HIS A 762 12.46 27.46 -14.83
CA HIS A 762 13.42 27.21 -13.77
C HIS A 762 12.68 27.01 -12.45
N MET A 763 13.10 26.03 -11.66
CA MET A 763 12.42 25.64 -10.42
C MET A 763 13.45 25.34 -9.34
N VAL A 764 13.22 25.76 -8.10
CA VAL A 764 14.09 25.46 -6.96
C VAL A 764 13.26 24.94 -5.80
N PHE A 765 13.61 23.75 -5.31
CA PHE A 765 12.96 23.12 -4.15
C PHE A 765 13.71 23.48 -2.86
N ILE A 766 12.96 23.89 -1.84
CA ILE A 766 13.51 24.49 -0.63
C ILE A 766 12.96 23.73 0.59
N ASP A 767 13.88 23.13 1.34
CA ASP A 767 13.65 22.47 2.63
C ASP A 767 14.09 23.43 3.74
N LEU A 768 13.18 23.78 4.65
CA LEU A 768 13.51 24.61 5.82
C LEU A 768 13.97 23.74 6.99
N GLU A 769 15.06 24.12 7.64
CA GLU A 769 15.67 23.30 8.69
C GLU A 769 14.83 23.30 9.98
N LYS A 770 14.06 22.23 10.21
CA LYS A 770 13.22 22.05 11.41
C LYS A 770 12.29 23.25 11.65
N ALA A 771 11.70 23.82 10.60
CA ALA A 771 10.97 25.08 10.66
C ALA A 771 9.85 25.10 11.71
N TYR A 772 9.07 24.01 11.81
CA TYR A 772 8.00 23.89 12.82
C TYR A 772 8.53 24.03 14.25
N ASP A 773 9.71 23.47 14.48
CA ASP A 773 10.37 23.49 15.76
C ASP A 773 11.19 24.77 15.98
N LYS A 774 11.35 25.70 15.02
CA LYS A 774 12.24 26.87 15.20
C LYS A 774 11.53 28.24 15.22
N ILE A 775 10.20 28.30 15.08
CA ILE A 775 9.48 29.58 14.99
C ILE A 775 9.63 30.44 16.26
N PRO A 776 10.17 31.68 16.14
CA PRO A 776 10.17 32.64 17.23
C PRO A 776 8.75 33.14 17.56
N ARG A 777 8.43 33.29 18.85
CA ARG A 777 7.08 33.70 19.29
C ARG A 777 6.70 35.10 18.80
N ASN A 778 7.64 36.03 18.77
CA ASN A 778 7.43 37.38 18.23
C ASN A 778 7.02 37.37 16.75
N VAL A 779 7.60 36.47 15.94
CA VAL A 779 7.20 36.29 14.54
C VAL A 779 5.77 35.74 14.44
N MET A 780 5.36 34.85 15.35
CA MET A 780 3.98 34.37 15.42
C MET A 780 2.99 35.48 15.81
N TRP A 781 3.34 36.36 16.75
CA TRP A 781 2.51 37.52 17.11
C TRP A 781 2.36 38.48 15.93
N TRP A 782 3.48 38.80 15.29
CA TRP A 782 3.52 39.64 14.11
C TRP A 782 2.65 39.09 12.96
N ALA A 783 2.72 37.78 12.69
CA ALA A 783 1.90 37.17 11.65
C ALA A 783 0.40 37.28 11.96
N LEU A 784 -0.01 37.06 13.22
CA LEU A 784 -1.41 37.25 13.63
C LEU A 784 -1.89 38.70 13.45
N GLU A 785 -1.03 39.65 13.78
CA GLU A 785 -1.30 41.09 13.62
C GLU A 785 -1.42 41.48 12.14
N LYS A 786 -0.52 40.99 11.27
CA LYS A 786 -0.59 41.23 9.82
C LYS A 786 -1.82 40.60 9.15
N HIS A 787 -2.29 39.47 9.68
CA HIS A 787 -3.56 38.84 9.31
C HIS A 787 -4.80 39.53 9.92
N LYS A 788 -4.62 40.68 10.59
CA LYS A 788 -5.67 41.47 11.23
C LYS A 788 -6.49 40.68 12.25
N VAL A 789 -5.90 39.68 12.90
CA VAL A 789 -6.56 38.94 13.97
C VAL A 789 -6.88 39.90 15.14
N PRO A 790 -8.13 39.92 15.64
CA PRO A 790 -8.50 40.81 16.74
C PRO A 790 -7.59 40.67 17.95
N THR A 791 -7.19 41.81 18.54
CA THR A 791 -6.22 41.87 19.66
C THR A 791 -6.58 40.92 20.80
N LYS A 792 -7.88 40.74 21.06
CA LYS A 792 -8.40 39.81 22.07
C LYS A 792 -7.92 38.37 21.86
N TYR A 793 -7.95 37.86 20.62
CA TYR A 793 -7.43 36.52 20.31
C TYR A 793 -5.91 36.48 20.39
N VAL A 794 -5.22 37.53 19.94
CA VAL A 794 -3.76 37.63 20.06
C VAL A 794 -3.33 37.57 21.53
N THR A 795 -4.00 38.28 22.44
CA THR A 795 -3.74 38.24 23.88
C THR A 795 -3.98 36.85 24.46
N LEU A 796 -5.07 36.17 24.05
CA LEU A 796 -5.36 34.81 24.50
C LEU A 796 -4.29 33.81 24.05
N ILE A 797 -3.86 33.89 22.79
CA ILE A 797 -2.81 33.02 22.26
C ILE A 797 -1.48 33.36 22.96
N LYS A 798 -1.15 34.64 23.19
CA LYS A 798 0.01 35.04 24.00
C LYS A 798 -0.02 34.41 25.40
N ASP A 799 -1.18 34.42 26.07
CA ASP A 799 -1.33 33.78 27.37
C ASP A 799 -1.12 32.25 27.30
N MET A 800 -1.56 31.58 26.24
CA MET A 800 -1.36 30.13 26.08
C MET A 800 0.11 29.71 26.03
N TYR A 801 1.00 30.58 25.54
CA TYR A 801 2.44 30.30 25.44
C TYR A 801 3.22 30.83 26.65
N ASN A 802 2.59 31.61 27.53
CA ASN A 802 3.25 32.20 28.68
C ASN A 802 3.51 31.16 29.79
N LYS A 803 4.69 31.19 30.41
CA LYS A 803 5.09 30.32 31.54
C LYS A 803 4.80 28.82 31.33
N VAL A 804 4.91 28.34 30.09
CA VAL A 804 4.70 26.92 29.76
C VAL A 804 5.92 26.11 30.18
N VAL A 805 5.69 25.00 30.87
CA VAL A 805 6.72 24.09 31.36
C VAL A 805 6.46 22.67 30.84
N THR A 806 7.54 21.91 30.64
CA THR A 806 7.43 20.51 30.23
C THR A 806 8.41 19.64 31.00
N SER A 807 8.06 18.38 31.20
CA SER A 807 8.98 17.31 31.59
C SER A 807 9.14 16.31 30.44
N VAL A 808 10.18 15.48 30.48
CA VAL A 808 10.37 14.35 29.56
C VAL A 808 10.03 13.06 30.30
N ARG A 809 9.20 12.21 29.71
CA ARG A 809 8.89 10.87 30.21
C ARG A 809 9.91 9.88 29.67
N THR A 810 10.71 9.32 30.57
CA THR A 810 11.65 8.22 30.27
C THR A 810 11.10 6.91 30.82
N THR A 811 11.81 5.80 30.53
CA THR A 811 11.50 4.48 31.13
C THR A 811 11.67 4.46 32.65
N ASP A 812 12.53 5.35 33.17
CA ASP A 812 12.95 5.37 34.58
C ASP A 812 12.22 6.47 35.38
N GLY A 813 11.26 7.15 34.76
CA GLY A 813 10.42 8.19 35.37
C GLY A 813 10.34 9.47 34.54
N ASP A 814 9.59 10.44 35.05
CA ASP A 814 9.52 11.77 34.45
C ASP A 814 10.70 12.62 34.96
N THR A 815 11.32 13.41 34.07
CA THR A 815 12.35 14.39 34.47
C THR A 815 11.71 15.54 35.27
N SER A 816 12.53 16.32 35.96
CA SER A 816 12.11 17.64 36.46
C SER A 816 11.62 18.54 35.31
N ASP A 817 10.65 19.41 35.60
CA ASP A 817 10.12 20.40 34.67
C ASP A 817 11.22 21.39 34.22
N PHE A 818 11.15 21.82 32.96
CA PHE A 818 11.93 22.92 32.40
C PHE A 818 11.04 23.84 31.54
N PRO A 819 11.33 25.15 31.44
CA PRO A 819 10.50 26.09 30.70
C PRO A 819 10.61 25.84 29.20
N ILE A 820 9.58 26.20 28.44
CA ILE A 820 9.64 26.30 26.98
C ILE A 820 9.50 27.78 26.63
N ASN A 821 10.53 28.38 26.03
CA ASN A 821 10.57 29.83 25.77
C ASN A 821 10.40 30.20 24.30
N ILE A 822 10.75 29.31 23.38
CA ILE A 822 10.65 29.51 21.92
C ILE A 822 9.65 28.48 21.39
N ARG A 823 9.14 28.64 20.15
CA ARG A 823 8.49 27.57 19.33
C ARG A 823 6.99 27.36 19.55
N LEU A 824 6.40 26.63 18.61
CA LEU A 824 5.00 26.21 18.61
C LEU A 824 4.74 25.06 19.60
N HIS A 825 3.50 24.91 20.07
CA HIS A 825 3.11 23.77 20.89
C HIS A 825 2.98 22.51 20.02
N GLN A 826 3.99 21.65 20.06
CA GLN A 826 3.88 20.34 19.40
C GLN A 826 2.70 19.54 19.99
N GLY A 827 1.88 18.90 19.15
CA GLY A 827 0.68 18.18 19.61
C GLY A 827 -0.53 19.06 19.95
N SER A 828 -0.44 20.38 19.78
CA SER A 828 -1.54 21.34 19.84
C SER A 828 -2.50 21.16 18.66
N ALA A 829 -3.79 21.44 18.89
CA ALA A 829 -4.77 21.52 17.82
C ALA A 829 -4.71 22.84 17.03
N LEU A 830 -4.16 23.91 17.63
CA LEU A 830 -4.11 25.25 17.07
C LEU A 830 -2.79 25.53 16.34
N SER A 831 -1.66 25.02 16.86
CA SER A 831 -0.33 25.31 16.31
C SER A 831 -0.15 25.01 14.81
N PRO A 832 -0.74 23.95 14.21
CA PRO A 832 -0.66 23.75 12.75
C PRO A 832 -1.23 24.93 11.94
N TYR A 833 -2.31 25.56 12.42
CA TYR A 833 -2.89 26.71 11.73
C TYR A 833 -2.07 27.99 11.97
N LEU A 834 -1.54 28.19 13.18
CA LEU A 834 -0.62 29.30 13.45
C LEU A 834 0.64 29.21 12.58
N PHE A 835 1.17 28.00 12.38
CA PHE A 835 2.27 27.76 11.46
C PHE A 835 1.92 28.19 10.03
N ALA A 836 0.73 27.81 9.54
CA ALA A 836 0.27 28.19 8.22
C ALA A 836 0.15 29.72 8.05
N LEU A 837 -0.35 30.44 9.06
CA LEU A 837 -0.42 31.91 9.06
C LEU A 837 0.96 32.57 9.02
N VAL A 838 1.93 32.03 9.78
CA VAL A 838 3.31 32.52 9.76
C VAL A 838 3.94 32.28 8.38
N MET A 839 3.80 31.08 7.83
CA MET A 839 4.34 30.76 6.51
C MET A 839 3.71 31.62 5.41
N ASP A 840 2.40 31.88 5.50
CA ASP A 840 1.69 32.77 4.58
C ASP A 840 2.27 34.19 4.59
N GLU A 841 2.51 34.76 5.78
CA GLU A 841 3.07 36.10 5.91
C GLU A 841 4.54 36.17 5.48
N VAL A 842 5.36 35.20 5.89
CA VAL A 842 6.80 35.16 5.56
C VAL A 842 7.05 34.91 4.06
N THR A 843 6.07 34.33 3.36
CA THR A 843 6.13 34.10 1.91
C THR A 843 5.38 35.15 1.10
N ARG A 844 4.72 36.14 1.74
CA ARG A 844 3.89 37.12 1.03
C ARG A 844 4.64 37.87 -0.08
N ASP A 845 5.88 38.28 0.17
CA ASP A 845 6.68 39.05 -0.81
C ASP A 845 7.08 38.24 -2.05
N ILE A 846 7.04 36.91 -1.97
CA ILE A 846 7.35 36.01 -3.09
C ILE A 846 6.10 35.39 -3.73
N GLN A 847 4.94 35.51 -3.08
CA GLN A 847 3.65 35.13 -3.66
C GLN A 847 3.19 36.24 -4.62
N GLY A 848 3.54 36.12 -5.92
CA GLY A 848 3.11 37.06 -6.96
C GLY A 848 1.77 36.70 -7.61
N ASP A 849 1.29 37.57 -8.51
CA ASP A 849 0.00 37.42 -9.24
C ASP A 849 -0.04 36.23 -10.23
N ILE A 850 1.11 35.61 -10.52
CA ILE A 850 1.21 34.41 -11.35
C ILE A 850 1.64 33.24 -10.44
N GLU A 851 0.90 32.13 -10.52
CA GLU A 851 0.91 30.92 -9.67
C GLU A 851 2.26 30.17 -9.63
N VAL A 852 3.21 30.70 -8.86
CA VAL A 852 4.64 30.37 -9.05
C VAL A 852 5.36 29.99 -7.73
N VAL A 853 4.61 29.92 -6.62
CA VAL A 853 5.11 29.40 -5.34
C VAL A 853 4.11 28.38 -4.79
N TYR A 854 4.52 27.12 -4.63
CA TYR A 854 3.71 26.11 -3.94
C TYR A 854 4.34 25.79 -2.58
N LEU A 855 3.52 25.84 -1.53
CA LEU A 855 3.94 25.59 -0.16
C LEU A 855 3.24 24.35 0.37
N PHE A 856 4.00 23.46 1.00
CA PHE A 856 3.46 22.35 1.78
C PHE A 856 4.12 22.34 3.14
N CYS A 857 3.47 22.98 4.12
CA CYS A 857 4.06 23.18 5.44
C CYS A 857 5.39 23.94 5.34
N ASP A 858 6.52 23.26 5.55
CA ASP A 858 7.89 23.75 5.52
C ASP A 858 8.61 23.52 4.18
N ASP A 859 8.02 22.74 3.26
CA ASP A 859 8.51 22.56 1.91
C ASP A 859 7.97 23.65 0.98
N ALA A 860 8.83 24.21 0.14
CA ALA A 860 8.44 25.19 -0.87
C ALA A 860 9.12 24.94 -2.21
N VAL A 861 8.44 25.33 -3.29
CA VAL A 861 9.04 25.41 -4.63
C VAL A 861 8.89 26.82 -5.19
N LEU A 862 10.00 27.39 -5.66
CA LEU A 862 10.02 28.65 -6.40
C LEU A 862 10.12 28.35 -7.87
N VAL A 863 9.34 29.04 -8.69
CA VAL A 863 9.34 28.89 -10.14
C VAL A 863 9.65 30.25 -10.82
N ASP A 864 10.26 30.26 -12.01
CA ASP A 864 10.43 31.47 -12.84
C ASP A 864 10.77 31.08 -14.28
N GLU A 865 10.58 32.01 -15.23
CA GLU A 865 10.96 31.81 -16.64
C GLU A 865 12.47 31.96 -16.87
N SER A 866 13.20 32.49 -15.87
CA SER A 866 14.64 32.70 -15.97
C SER A 866 15.39 32.24 -14.72
N GLN A 867 16.59 31.69 -14.89
CA GLN A 867 17.47 31.34 -13.78
C GLN A 867 17.77 32.56 -12.90
N ALA A 868 17.97 33.72 -13.51
CA ALA A 868 18.18 34.98 -12.80
C ALA A 868 16.95 35.37 -11.95
N GLY A 869 15.74 35.11 -12.44
CA GLY A 869 14.49 35.34 -11.72
C GLY A 869 14.31 34.44 -10.50
N VAL A 870 14.53 33.13 -10.65
CA VAL A 870 14.50 32.21 -9.49
C VAL A 870 15.55 32.59 -8.47
N ASN A 871 16.78 32.92 -8.89
CA ASN A 871 17.85 33.33 -7.97
C ASN A 871 17.51 34.62 -7.22
N ARG A 872 16.89 35.60 -7.88
CA ARG A 872 16.40 36.82 -7.21
C ARG A 872 15.32 36.49 -6.18
N LYS A 873 14.34 35.64 -6.51
CA LYS A 873 13.28 35.20 -5.59
C LYS A 873 13.84 34.42 -4.41
N LEU A 874 14.79 33.52 -4.65
CA LEU A 874 15.47 32.72 -3.63
C LEU A 874 16.25 33.63 -2.66
N GLU A 875 17.01 34.59 -3.18
CA GLU A 875 17.79 35.51 -2.35
C GLU A 875 16.90 36.47 -1.55
N LEU A 876 15.81 36.96 -2.15
CA LEU A 876 14.80 37.74 -1.44
C LEU A 876 14.18 36.92 -0.31
N TRP A 877 13.74 35.69 -0.61
CA TRP A 877 13.11 34.84 0.40
C TRP A 877 14.09 34.43 1.49
N ARG A 878 15.34 34.12 1.14
CA ARG A 878 16.42 33.82 2.10
C ARG A 878 16.60 34.97 3.08
N ARG A 879 16.68 36.22 2.60
CA ARG A 879 16.80 37.41 3.47
C ARG A 879 15.58 37.57 4.37
N THR A 880 14.37 37.40 3.84
CA THR A 880 13.14 37.46 4.63
C THR A 880 13.11 36.36 5.70
N LEU A 881 13.41 35.11 5.33
CA LEU A 881 13.48 33.97 6.25
C LEU A 881 14.52 34.18 7.36
N GLU A 882 15.75 34.56 7.00
CA GLU A 882 16.83 34.81 7.95
C GLU A 882 16.48 35.97 8.89
N SER A 883 15.87 37.05 8.39
CA SER A 883 15.41 38.17 9.22
C SER A 883 14.36 37.75 10.26
N LYS A 884 13.60 36.68 10.00
CA LYS A 884 12.57 36.12 10.88
C LYS A 884 13.03 34.86 11.63
N GLY A 885 14.32 34.54 11.59
CA GLY A 885 14.92 33.43 12.35
C GLY A 885 14.78 32.04 11.70
N PHE A 886 14.37 31.96 10.43
CA PHE A 886 14.36 30.71 9.66
C PHE A 886 15.69 30.48 8.94
N ARG A 887 16.04 29.22 8.70
CA ARG A 887 17.25 28.83 7.93
C ARG A 887 16.89 27.80 6.87
N ILE A 888 17.43 28.00 5.67
CA ILE A 888 17.34 27.05 4.56
C ILE A 888 18.35 25.92 4.76
N SER A 889 17.91 24.68 4.55
CA SER A 889 18.74 23.48 4.66
C SER A 889 19.76 23.41 3.52
N ARG A 890 21.05 23.59 3.83
CA ARG A 890 22.13 23.58 2.81
C ARG A 890 22.48 22.20 2.24
N ILE A 891 22.08 21.12 2.93
CA ILE A 891 22.44 19.74 2.58
C ILE A 891 21.43 19.10 1.61
N LYS A 892 20.24 19.71 1.47
CA LYS A 892 19.11 19.17 0.67
C LYS A 892 18.60 20.13 -0.40
N LEU A 893 19.38 21.13 -0.77
CA LEU A 893 19.06 21.97 -1.92
C LEU A 893 19.29 21.14 -3.19
N ASN A 894 18.20 20.63 -3.77
CA ASN A 894 18.20 20.14 -5.14
C ASN A 894 17.90 21.36 -6.02
N ILE A 895 18.95 21.94 -6.61
CA ILE A 895 18.84 22.95 -7.67
C ILE A 895 18.35 22.26 -8.94
#